data_AF-A0AAX0WY05-F1
#
_entry.id   AF-A0AAX0WY05-F1
#
_cell.length_a   1.000
_cell.length_b   1.000
_cell.length_c   1.000
_cell.angle_alpha   90.00
_cell.angle_beta   90.00
_cell.angle_gamma   90.00
#
_symmetry.space_group_name_H-M   'P 1'
#
loop_
_entity.id
_entity.type
_entity.pdbx_description
1 polymer ?
#
loop_
_entity_poly.entity_id
_entity_poly.type
_entity_poly.pdbx_seq_one_letter_code
_entity_poly.pdbx_strand_id
1 'polypeptide(L)'
;MALSKTFKDLIAAGEGHYQENFRNLRDDVKIAIYQKLLFKAGETAEGSDERKALASLNDPGFQNSLSQEVRDGIKIEQQRYATAKANAIYQDYLREITLERVRSKVTLLDKEGHIVLTAQEQEEVKKKYEGLEFNEHGQLTSGNLPAEEQSKILKKRDDLLFDPQARLIYELTLSEKEQEKVLKKIEAALNMPNVDDRQGIEIKAGLKKVLGGRTPTDTTLCSIDLSGQVNGEGTDVHKRLRDKFVKKYGGQPLLSHQRASMVASFEETYAHMNLMARTFERRSITYGEKKETISHDAWQNIRHNAALKVQDEVAKAYKEAVKKSSDPNGKVDVNKLNKNLAKERVKLAESAKKALIEGVVAHLKERVALSLEFDEEGKLTKEEQKDLLKKHQDLKFDDEGNLTSGSLTKAEQEALIKKRTRETVLGYMQKLSGELNKHVFTAETATGYDYFYTSNYLQQGMLISGTKHTAHDKPSFIPGLQAEDQAAFRRVTYTYRDENGVLHPTSAVSARIPSPALVFHPTMNAQKIREDLVKKFGFLHEQMRDMRGGKDGPVVENLFTSFHSEAFETIGDNNNRQRASALYMIQAMHEFNAQGHVRVQELKKKEEYNLGDRALLKKLEEELEEHKGKKPKDEEVVEYTQRLVELQDTVKDIKQYLNKNFLYVQNIGTNRHTRDLGYRDDRSFVTGSVELDDITLSAEMAMLHTLEENSAYLSEEVKEKITAINARVLEQYGTFLDDKQRPKYFAQSIAGDTLIKEIRAFKKELESGLSQQEDVDDLPSLASNALARMIATNQHWDVRYGQLSQALSMYIEWASTGGCKSGNERNQDVMLRFALLKSIHERVEHNDGKLDKLQEHEKAIYAQMKAYAKGETADPDALRAAIAVSVSKCNMHGGAAAISREDQGGAAKVSSFSFIQDIKSSFLRWSARIALGLVALATFPLLAIPPVRKFYVNQLIDTNNAADREMNLDATGASKTQAHKGQDKRTREVVLEVLKEDELFNKKKGGTELTSTEKDGFKKAKGKSHEGYEFQFEKEVAKVKVVEPEFNDGPKTLVDRLGVKEIPKQREVSPRLQIDLVSEHNEGLGVIPTKKGESEQTEPYTPTSF
;
A
#
# COMPACT_ATOMS: atom_id res chain seq x y z
N MET A 1 -16.74 -31.30 -14.09
CA MET A 1 -16.13 -31.94 -12.90
C MET A 1 -15.25 -30.94 -12.16
N ALA A 2 -15.36 -30.86 -10.83
CA ALA A 2 -14.50 -30.02 -9.99
C ALA A 2 -13.01 -30.39 -10.13
N LEU A 3 -12.13 -29.40 -10.28
CA LEU A 3 -10.67 -29.62 -10.44
C LEU A 3 -10.09 -30.46 -9.29
N SER A 4 -10.56 -30.23 -8.06
CA SER A 4 -10.15 -30.99 -6.88
C SER A 4 -10.54 -32.47 -6.95
N LYS A 5 -11.67 -32.81 -7.56
CA LYS A 5 -12.05 -34.20 -7.78
C LYS A 5 -11.14 -34.84 -8.83
N THR A 6 -10.96 -34.18 -9.96
CA THR A 6 -10.05 -34.63 -11.03
C THR A 6 -8.63 -34.87 -10.51
N PHE A 7 -8.13 -34.00 -9.64
CA PHE A 7 -6.83 -34.18 -8.98
C PHE A 7 -6.82 -35.44 -8.09
N LYS A 8 -7.83 -35.64 -7.24
CA LYS A 8 -7.92 -36.82 -6.38
C LYS A 8 -8.03 -38.11 -7.19
N ASP A 9 -8.82 -38.11 -8.25
CA ASP A 9 -8.98 -39.26 -9.14
C ASP A 9 -7.66 -39.59 -9.87
N LEU A 10 -6.89 -38.57 -10.26
CA LEU A 10 -5.56 -38.75 -10.84
C LEU A 10 -4.60 -39.41 -9.85
N ILE A 11 -4.54 -38.93 -8.60
CA ILE A 11 -3.67 -39.49 -7.56
C ILE A 11 -4.11 -40.92 -7.19
N ALA A 12 -5.41 -41.15 -7.02
CA ALA A 12 -5.96 -42.46 -6.64
C ALA A 12 -5.78 -43.55 -7.70
N ALA A 13 -5.54 -43.18 -8.96
CA ALA A 13 -5.28 -44.13 -10.04
C ALA A 13 -3.97 -44.92 -9.86
N GLY A 14 -3.01 -44.38 -9.10
CA GLY A 14 -1.74 -45.03 -8.80
C GLY A 14 -0.73 -45.05 -9.95
N GLU A 15 0.46 -45.59 -9.65
CA GLU A 15 1.55 -45.71 -10.60
C GLU A 15 1.13 -46.52 -11.85
N GLY A 16 1.53 -46.03 -13.03
CA GLY A 16 1.18 -46.62 -14.32
C GLY A 16 -0.02 -45.97 -15.02
N HIS A 17 -0.92 -45.31 -14.27
CA HIS A 17 -2.12 -44.68 -14.83
C HIS A 17 -2.09 -43.15 -14.86
N TYR A 18 -1.12 -42.51 -14.19
CA TYR A 18 -1.01 -41.04 -14.13
C TYR A 18 -0.99 -40.39 -15.53
N GLN A 19 -0.12 -40.88 -16.42
CA GLN A 19 0.04 -40.33 -17.77
C GLN A 19 -1.22 -40.51 -18.64
N GLU A 20 -1.86 -41.67 -18.55
CA GLU A 20 -3.08 -41.99 -19.29
C GLU A 20 -4.23 -41.08 -18.85
N ASN A 21 -4.49 -41.00 -17.55
CA ASN A 21 -5.55 -40.15 -17.00
C ASN A 21 -5.29 -38.68 -17.30
N PHE A 22 -4.04 -38.22 -17.20
CA PHE A 22 -3.68 -36.84 -17.52
C PHE A 22 -3.85 -36.51 -19.01
N ARG A 23 -3.56 -37.45 -19.93
CA ARG A 23 -3.78 -37.25 -21.39
C ARG A 23 -5.25 -37.00 -21.72
N ASN A 24 -6.15 -37.67 -21.03
CA ASN A 24 -7.59 -37.59 -21.26
C ASN A 24 -8.22 -36.29 -20.74
N LEU A 25 -7.46 -35.46 -20.01
CA LEU A 25 -7.90 -34.14 -19.58
C LEU A 25 -7.84 -33.13 -20.72
N ARG A 26 -8.64 -32.05 -20.60
CA ARG A 26 -8.50 -30.87 -21.47
C ARG A 26 -7.20 -30.13 -21.17
N ASP A 27 -6.69 -29.37 -22.13
CA ASP A 27 -5.37 -28.74 -22.03
C ASP A 27 -5.27 -27.69 -20.90
N ASP A 28 -6.29 -26.87 -20.69
CA ASP A 28 -6.37 -25.94 -19.54
C ASP A 28 -6.46 -26.68 -18.20
N VAL A 29 -7.22 -27.78 -18.16
CA VAL A 29 -7.34 -28.65 -16.98
C VAL A 29 -6.01 -29.36 -16.69
N LYS A 30 -5.28 -29.82 -17.72
CA LYS A 30 -3.93 -30.40 -17.58
C LYS A 30 -3.00 -29.41 -16.89
N ILE A 31 -2.96 -28.16 -17.35
CA ILE A 31 -2.11 -27.11 -16.76
C ILE A 31 -2.51 -26.86 -15.30
N ALA A 32 -3.80 -26.72 -15.00
CA ALA A 32 -4.28 -26.47 -13.65
C ALA A 32 -4.03 -27.67 -12.69
N ILE A 33 -4.22 -28.91 -13.17
CA ILE A 33 -3.89 -30.12 -12.41
C ILE A 33 -2.39 -30.24 -12.17
N TYR A 34 -1.57 -29.93 -13.17
CA TYR A 34 -0.12 -29.93 -13.04
C TYR A 34 0.36 -28.89 -12.03
N GLN A 35 -0.21 -27.68 -12.05
CA GLN A 35 0.03 -26.66 -11.02
C GLN A 35 -0.30 -27.22 -9.62
N LYS A 36 -1.52 -27.74 -9.40
CA LYS A 36 -1.91 -28.29 -8.11
C LYS A 36 -0.96 -29.40 -7.65
N LEU A 37 -0.55 -30.26 -8.58
CA LEU A 37 0.40 -31.34 -8.34
C LEU A 37 1.79 -30.84 -7.95
N LEU A 38 2.31 -29.78 -8.60
CA LEU A 38 3.59 -29.17 -8.24
C LEU A 38 3.62 -28.70 -6.78
N PHE A 39 2.59 -27.98 -6.34
CA PHE A 39 2.50 -27.48 -4.97
C PHE A 39 2.40 -28.65 -3.97
N LYS A 40 1.50 -29.61 -4.21
CA LYS A 40 1.33 -30.78 -3.34
C LYS A 40 2.56 -31.70 -3.27
N ALA A 41 3.23 -31.93 -4.39
CA ALA A 41 4.47 -32.72 -4.42
C ALA A 41 5.61 -32.02 -3.64
N GLY A 42 5.63 -30.68 -3.63
CA GLY A 42 6.57 -29.87 -2.88
C GLY A 42 6.46 -30.01 -1.36
N GLU A 43 5.25 -30.30 -0.87
CA GLU A 43 4.91 -30.36 0.56
C GLU A 43 4.93 -31.79 1.11
N THR A 44 4.76 -32.79 0.26
CA THR A 44 4.68 -34.20 0.66
C THR A 44 6.07 -34.84 0.73
N ALA A 45 6.20 -35.93 1.48
CA ALA A 45 7.45 -36.66 1.65
C ALA A 45 7.92 -37.34 0.34
N GLU A 46 9.21 -37.65 0.24
CA GLU A 46 9.73 -38.48 -0.86
C GLU A 46 8.99 -39.82 -0.97
N GLY A 47 8.64 -40.20 -2.20
CA GLY A 47 7.86 -41.42 -2.47
C GLY A 47 6.35 -41.30 -2.31
N SER A 48 5.79 -40.11 -2.00
CA SER A 48 4.35 -39.87 -2.05
C SER A 48 3.79 -40.07 -3.46
N ASP A 49 2.49 -40.40 -3.56
CA ASP A 49 1.82 -40.57 -4.84
C ASP A 49 1.81 -39.27 -5.66
N GLU A 50 1.75 -38.11 -5.00
CA GLU A 50 1.89 -36.81 -5.65
C GLU A 50 3.27 -36.62 -6.29
N ARG A 51 4.36 -36.99 -5.58
CA ARG A 51 5.71 -36.91 -6.15
C ARG A 51 5.93 -37.92 -7.27
N LYS A 52 5.38 -39.12 -7.16
CA LYS A 52 5.42 -40.15 -8.20
C LYS A 52 4.64 -39.72 -9.44
N ALA A 53 3.45 -39.16 -9.26
CA ALA A 53 2.66 -38.56 -10.34
C ALA A 53 3.43 -37.41 -10.99
N LEU A 54 4.00 -36.49 -10.22
CA LEU A 54 4.77 -35.37 -10.77
C LEU A 54 6.00 -35.86 -11.55
N ALA A 55 6.73 -36.83 -11.02
CA ALA A 55 7.88 -37.43 -11.70
C ALA A 55 7.46 -38.12 -13.01
N SER A 56 6.35 -38.86 -13.00
CA SER A 56 5.79 -39.51 -14.18
C SER A 56 5.35 -38.49 -15.24
N LEU A 57 4.74 -37.37 -14.85
CA LEU A 57 4.37 -36.30 -15.78
C LEU A 57 5.59 -35.50 -16.25
N ASN A 58 6.67 -35.42 -15.48
CA ASN A 58 7.93 -34.76 -15.88
C ASN A 58 8.83 -35.62 -16.76
N ASP A 59 8.46 -36.87 -17.03
CA ASP A 59 9.18 -37.72 -17.98
C ASP A 59 9.30 -37.01 -19.34
N PRO A 60 10.52 -36.85 -19.90
CA PRO A 60 10.69 -36.15 -21.18
C PRO A 60 9.93 -36.80 -22.33
N GLY A 61 9.81 -38.13 -22.34
CA GLY A 61 9.04 -38.86 -23.35
C GLY A 61 7.55 -38.52 -23.28
N PHE A 62 7.01 -38.46 -22.07
CA PHE A 62 5.63 -38.04 -21.84
C PHE A 62 5.39 -36.57 -22.18
N GLN A 63 6.24 -35.65 -21.70
CA GLN A 63 6.13 -34.22 -22.00
C GLN A 63 6.11 -33.98 -23.50
N ASN A 64 6.96 -34.67 -24.27
CA ASN A 64 7.00 -34.57 -25.73
C ASN A 64 5.74 -35.12 -26.42
N SER A 65 4.90 -35.90 -25.72
CA SER A 65 3.60 -36.38 -26.22
C SER A 65 2.46 -35.38 -26.00
N LEU A 66 2.69 -34.30 -25.23
CA LEU A 66 1.69 -33.26 -24.97
C LEU A 66 1.67 -32.20 -26.08
N SER A 67 0.56 -31.46 -26.19
CA SER A 67 0.48 -30.31 -27.08
C SER A 67 1.51 -29.25 -26.69
N GLN A 68 1.94 -28.43 -27.67
CA GLN A 68 2.89 -27.34 -27.40
C GLN A 68 2.36 -26.37 -26.34
N GLU A 69 1.06 -26.05 -26.41
CA GLU A 69 0.38 -25.18 -25.44
C GLU A 69 0.47 -25.74 -24.01
N VAL A 70 0.20 -27.04 -23.82
CA VAL A 70 0.32 -27.68 -22.50
C VAL A 70 1.76 -27.68 -22.02
N ARG A 71 2.74 -27.96 -22.89
CA ARG A 71 4.17 -27.90 -22.51
C ARG A 71 4.59 -26.51 -22.06
N ASP A 72 4.19 -25.47 -22.79
CA ASP A 72 4.50 -24.09 -22.45
C ASP A 72 3.80 -23.67 -21.15
N GLY A 73 2.53 -24.07 -20.96
CA GLY A 73 1.79 -23.89 -19.71
C GLY A 73 2.47 -24.58 -18.53
N ILE A 74 2.91 -25.82 -18.69
CA ILE A 74 3.65 -26.58 -17.68
C ILE A 74 4.95 -25.85 -17.29
N LYS A 75 5.71 -25.36 -18.27
CA LYS A 75 6.95 -24.61 -18.03
C LYS A 75 6.69 -23.32 -17.25
N ILE A 76 5.62 -22.60 -17.59
CA ILE A 76 5.18 -21.41 -16.87
C ILE A 76 4.84 -21.76 -15.41
N GLU A 77 4.10 -22.85 -15.17
CA GLU A 77 3.74 -23.28 -13.83
C GLU A 77 4.95 -23.74 -13.00
N GLN A 78 5.93 -24.39 -13.62
CA GLN A 78 7.22 -24.68 -12.98
C GLN A 78 7.95 -23.40 -12.54
N GLN A 79 7.99 -22.38 -13.40
CA GLN A 79 8.64 -21.10 -13.09
C GLN A 79 7.89 -20.32 -11.99
N ARG A 80 6.55 -20.36 -12.01
CA ARG A 80 5.69 -19.80 -10.95
C ARG A 80 5.95 -20.48 -9.61
N TYR A 81 5.94 -21.81 -9.59
CA TYR A 81 6.25 -22.59 -8.39
C TYR A 81 7.67 -22.33 -7.88
N ALA A 82 8.67 -22.27 -8.76
CA ALA A 82 10.05 -21.94 -8.38
C ALA A 82 10.14 -20.56 -7.69
N THR A 83 9.45 -19.56 -8.24
CA THR A 83 9.37 -18.22 -7.64
C THR A 83 8.64 -18.23 -6.30
N ALA A 84 7.53 -18.97 -6.18
CA ALA A 84 6.80 -19.13 -4.93
C ALA A 84 7.67 -19.81 -3.85
N LYS A 85 8.41 -20.86 -4.24
CA LYS A 85 9.34 -21.60 -3.38
C LYS A 85 10.51 -20.72 -2.93
N ALA A 86 11.08 -19.93 -3.83
CA ALA A 86 12.10 -18.94 -3.48
C ALA A 86 11.59 -17.92 -2.44
N ASN A 87 10.37 -17.41 -2.62
CA ASN A 87 9.74 -16.49 -1.66
C ASN A 87 9.51 -17.17 -0.30
N ALA A 88 9.07 -18.42 -0.27
CA ALA A 88 8.91 -19.19 0.97
C ALA A 88 10.24 -19.34 1.72
N ILE A 89 11.30 -19.75 1.02
CA ILE A 89 12.65 -19.90 1.60
C ILE A 89 13.18 -18.55 2.10
N TYR A 90 12.99 -17.47 1.35
CA TYR A 90 13.44 -16.14 1.75
C TYR A 90 12.70 -15.65 2.99
N GLN A 91 11.37 -15.79 3.04
CA GLN A 91 10.56 -15.41 4.21
C GLN A 91 10.92 -16.25 5.44
N ASP A 92 11.18 -17.55 5.27
CA ASP A 92 11.59 -18.41 6.37
C ASP A 92 12.99 -18.04 6.87
N TYR A 93 13.92 -17.69 5.96
CA TYR A 93 15.23 -17.15 6.33
C TYR A 93 15.12 -15.84 7.13
N LEU A 94 14.25 -14.90 6.72
CA LEU A 94 14.00 -13.67 7.49
C LEU A 94 13.50 -13.99 8.90
N ARG A 95 12.60 -14.98 9.03
CA ARG A 95 12.11 -15.47 10.33
C ARG A 95 13.24 -16.08 11.16
N GLU A 96 14.00 -17.01 10.60
CA GLU A 96 15.13 -17.72 11.24
C GLU A 96 16.15 -16.72 11.80
N ILE A 97 16.67 -15.82 10.95
CA ILE A 97 17.68 -14.82 11.36
C ILE A 97 17.12 -13.83 12.38
N THR A 98 15.84 -13.44 12.25
CA THR A 98 15.20 -12.60 13.28
C THR A 98 15.21 -13.31 14.64
N LEU A 99 14.78 -14.57 14.69
CA LEU A 99 14.75 -15.35 15.92
C LEU A 99 16.17 -15.63 16.45
N GLU A 100 17.16 -15.81 15.59
CA GLU A 100 18.57 -15.98 15.96
C GLU A 100 19.15 -14.70 16.60
N ARG A 101 18.97 -13.54 15.96
CA ARG A 101 19.43 -12.24 16.52
C ARG A 101 18.71 -11.87 17.81
N VAL A 102 17.45 -12.29 17.93
CA VAL A 102 16.70 -12.10 19.16
C VAL A 102 17.15 -13.11 20.22
N ARG A 103 17.51 -14.34 19.85
CA ARG A 103 18.08 -15.34 20.77
C ARG A 103 19.35 -14.81 21.43
N SER A 104 20.24 -14.16 20.68
CA SER A 104 21.47 -13.58 21.26
C SER A 104 21.17 -12.43 22.24
N LYS A 105 20.09 -11.67 22.02
CA LYS A 105 19.59 -10.67 22.97
C LYS A 105 18.89 -11.27 24.20
N VAL A 106 18.16 -12.38 24.04
CA VAL A 106 17.38 -13.03 25.12
C VAL A 106 18.26 -13.91 26.01
N THR A 107 19.32 -14.50 25.48
CA THR A 107 20.23 -15.40 26.22
C THR A 107 21.18 -14.55 27.06
N LEU A 108 20.61 -14.02 28.15
CA LEU A 108 21.31 -13.11 29.06
C LEU A 108 22.24 -13.86 29.99
N LEU A 109 21.80 -15.06 30.41
CA LEU A 109 22.46 -15.87 31.40
C LEU A 109 22.56 -17.32 30.88
N ASP A 110 23.66 -17.99 31.19
CA ASP A 110 23.76 -19.45 31.04
C ASP A 110 22.81 -20.17 32.03
N LYS A 111 22.86 -21.51 32.08
CA LYS A 111 22.00 -22.28 32.99
C LYS A 111 22.35 -22.02 34.46
N GLU A 112 23.57 -21.55 34.70
CA GLU A 112 24.19 -21.28 36.00
C GLU A 112 23.98 -19.82 36.46
N GLY A 113 23.46 -18.95 35.60
CA GLY A 113 23.16 -17.56 35.93
C GLY A 113 24.28 -16.55 35.61
N HIS A 114 25.29 -16.91 34.81
CA HIS A 114 26.38 -16.00 34.41
C HIS A 114 26.07 -15.25 33.12
N ILE A 115 26.49 -13.99 33.03
CA ILE A 115 26.30 -13.16 31.83
C ILE A 115 27.13 -13.70 30.66
N VAL A 116 26.46 -13.92 29.53
CA VAL A 116 27.07 -14.38 28.29
C VAL A 116 27.16 -13.21 27.31
N LEU A 117 28.35 -12.70 26.99
CA LEU A 117 28.56 -11.57 26.07
C LEU A 117 28.73 -12.01 24.61
N THR A 118 28.18 -11.26 23.65
CA THR A 118 28.49 -11.47 22.22
C THR A 118 29.94 -11.09 21.94
N ALA A 119 30.53 -11.58 20.84
CA ALA A 119 31.91 -11.27 20.49
C ALA A 119 32.20 -9.75 20.43
N GLN A 120 31.24 -8.97 19.91
CA GLN A 120 31.36 -7.51 19.86
C GLN A 120 31.31 -6.87 21.26
N GLU A 121 30.37 -7.29 22.11
CA GLU A 121 30.30 -6.77 23.49
C GLU A 121 31.54 -7.17 24.30
N GLN A 122 32.09 -8.37 24.07
CA GLN A 122 33.36 -8.78 24.68
C GLN A 122 34.48 -7.81 24.27
N GLU A 123 34.57 -7.45 22.99
CA GLU A 123 35.59 -6.52 22.51
C GLU A 123 35.40 -5.11 23.09
N GLU A 124 34.17 -4.58 23.11
CA GLU A 124 33.83 -3.29 23.71
C GLU A 124 34.18 -3.24 25.21
N VAL A 125 33.83 -4.30 25.93
CA VAL A 125 34.05 -4.40 27.36
C VAL A 125 35.54 -4.62 27.68
N LYS A 126 36.27 -5.42 26.89
CA LYS A 126 37.74 -5.57 27.00
C LYS A 126 38.49 -4.27 26.75
N LYS A 127 38.01 -3.41 25.85
CA LYS A 127 38.60 -2.07 25.62
C LYS A 127 38.44 -1.15 26.83
N LYS A 128 37.42 -1.37 27.65
CA LYS A 128 37.07 -0.53 28.80
C LYS A 128 37.61 -1.06 30.12
N TYR A 129 37.80 -2.37 30.24
CA TYR A 129 38.25 -3.05 31.45
C TYR A 129 39.32 -4.09 31.11
N GLU A 130 40.50 -3.92 31.68
CA GLU A 130 41.63 -4.84 31.49
C GLU A 130 41.42 -6.17 32.25
N GLY A 131 42.06 -7.24 31.76
CA GLY A 131 42.07 -8.54 32.45
C GLY A 131 40.78 -9.36 32.34
N LEU A 132 39.84 -8.98 31.46
CA LEU A 132 38.64 -9.77 31.20
C LEU A 132 38.92 -10.83 30.13
N GLU A 133 38.73 -12.09 30.50
CA GLU A 133 38.79 -13.23 29.57
C GLU A 133 37.40 -13.84 29.43
N PHE A 134 37.06 -14.24 28.22
CA PHE A 134 35.80 -14.91 27.91
C PHE A 134 36.11 -16.20 27.15
N ASN A 135 35.34 -17.25 27.41
CA ASN A 135 35.44 -18.49 26.62
C ASN A 135 34.78 -18.33 25.24
N GLU A 136 34.85 -19.38 24.43
CA GLU A 136 34.25 -19.43 23.09
C GLU A 136 32.72 -19.23 23.08
N HIS A 137 32.06 -19.45 24.22
CA HIS A 137 30.63 -19.20 24.39
C HIS A 137 30.33 -17.78 24.86
N GLY A 138 31.34 -16.98 25.18
CA GLY A 138 31.20 -15.61 25.68
C GLY A 138 30.90 -15.50 27.18
N GLN A 139 31.10 -16.58 27.94
CA GLN A 139 31.05 -16.54 29.40
C GLN A 139 32.36 -15.96 29.93
N LEU A 140 32.26 -15.04 30.89
CA LEU A 140 33.43 -14.46 31.56
C LEU A 140 34.17 -15.56 32.36
N THR A 141 35.40 -15.89 31.97
CA THR A 141 36.24 -16.93 32.61
C THR A 141 37.28 -16.34 33.57
N SER A 142 37.67 -15.09 33.37
CA SER A 142 38.63 -14.38 34.24
C SER A 142 38.29 -12.90 34.32
N GLY A 143 38.57 -12.29 35.48
CA GLY A 143 38.26 -10.89 35.81
C GLY A 143 36.85 -10.66 36.37
N ASN A 144 36.50 -9.40 36.65
CA ASN A 144 35.18 -9.03 37.20
C ASN A 144 34.61 -7.84 36.44
N LEU A 145 33.49 -8.06 35.74
CA LEU A 145 32.76 -7.01 35.05
C LEU A 145 31.97 -6.19 36.09
N PRO A 146 32.15 -4.85 36.21
CA PRO A 146 31.44 -4.08 37.24
C PRO A 146 29.93 -4.22 37.13
N ALA A 147 29.24 -4.32 38.27
CA ALA A 147 27.79 -4.52 38.33
C ALA A 147 26.98 -3.46 37.56
N GLU A 148 27.50 -2.23 37.47
CA GLU A 148 26.89 -1.17 36.67
C GLU A 148 26.97 -1.48 35.16
N GLU A 149 28.11 -1.97 34.68
CA GLU A 149 28.28 -2.36 33.28
C GLU A 149 27.46 -3.61 32.96
N GLN A 150 27.44 -4.59 33.88
CA GLN A 150 26.53 -5.74 33.79
C GLN A 150 25.08 -5.26 33.66
N SER A 151 24.63 -4.31 34.50
CA SER A 151 23.29 -3.75 34.41
C SER A 151 23.04 -2.99 33.10
N LYS A 152 24.03 -2.24 32.59
CA LYS A 152 23.94 -1.54 31.30
C LYS A 152 23.78 -2.52 30.15
N ILE A 153 24.56 -3.61 30.12
CA ILE A 153 24.48 -4.66 29.12
C ILE A 153 23.14 -5.38 29.21
N LEU A 154 22.72 -5.77 30.42
CA LEU A 154 21.42 -6.42 30.64
C LEU A 154 20.25 -5.51 30.22
N LYS A 155 20.32 -4.20 30.49
CA LYS A 155 19.31 -3.22 30.05
C LYS A 155 19.31 -3.03 28.53
N LYS A 156 20.48 -2.94 27.90
CA LYS A 156 20.62 -2.88 26.43
C LYS A 156 20.02 -4.10 25.73
N ARG A 157 19.96 -5.25 26.39
CA ARG A 157 19.46 -6.51 25.83
C ARG A 157 18.01 -6.84 26.19
N ASP A 158 17.40 -6.12 27.14
CA ASP A 158 15.96 -6.21 27.42
C ASP A 158 15.14 -5.22 26.56
N ASP A 159 15.74 -4.79 25.46
CA ASP A 159 15.28 -3.77 24.52
C ASP A 159 14.33 -4.30 23.43
N LEU A 160 13.84 -5.53 23.61
CA LEU A 160 13.00 -6.17 22.62
C LEU A 160 11.64 -5.50 22.54
N LEU A 161 11.24 -5.23 21.29
CA LEU A 161 10.00 -4.57 21.01
C LEU A 161 8.86 -5.59 20.89
N PHE A 162 7.89 -5.51 21.79
CA PHE A 162 6.76 -6.42 21.85
C PHE A 162 5.44 -5.69 21.73
N ASP A 163 4.58 -6.17 20.83
CA ASP A 163 3.17 -5.79 20.82
C ASP A 163 2.39 -6.62 21.85
N PRO A 164 1.54 -6.00 22.70
CA PRO A 164 0.69 -6.69 23.69
C PRO A 164 -0.25 -7.78 23.12
N GLN A 165 -0.29 -7.95 21.81
CA GLN A 165 -0.97 -9.04 21.11
C GLN A 165 -0.07 -10.26 20.85
N ALA A 166 1.02 -10.39 21.61
CA ALA A 166 2.03 -11.44 21.47
C ALA A 166 2.71 -11.40 20.09
N ARG A 167 3.20 -10.22 19.68
CA ARG A 167 4.06 -10.10 18.50
C ARG A 167 5.41 -9.53 18.87
N LEU A 168 6.45 -10.05 18.23
CA LEU A 168 7.78 -9.46 18.23
C LEU A 168 7.88 -8.51 17.04
N ILE A 169 8.32 -7.28 17.29
CA ILE A 169 8.63 -6.29 16.26
C ILE A 169 10.15 -6.13 16.21
N TYR A 170 10.76 -6.30 15.04
CA TYR A 170 12.22 -6.30 14.90
C TYR A 170 12.64 -5.71 13.55
N GLU A 171 13.60 -4.78 13.54
CA GLU A 171 14.21 -4.27 12.31
C GLU A 171 15.42 -5.14 11.95
N LEU A 172 15.26 -5.97 10.92
CA LEU A 172 16.28 -6.90 10.45
C LEU A 172 17.02 -6.32 9.25
N THR A 173 18.27 -5.92 9.42
CA THR A 173 19.17 -5.57 8.31
C THR A 173 20.04 -6.76 7.92
N LEU A 174 19.91 -7.26 6.69
CA LEU A 174 20.76 -8.33 6.17
C LEU A 174 22.03 -7.74 5.55
N SER A 175 23.18 -8.21 6.01
CA SER A 175 24.48 -7.94 5.37
C SER A 175 24.55 -8.59 3.99
N GLU A 176 25.47 -8.13 3.12
CA GLU A 176 25.67 -8.72 1.80
C GLU A 176 25.97 -10.23 1.87
N LYS A 177 26.75 -10.69 2.86
CA LYS A 177 27.03 -12.12 3.09
C LYS A 177 25.78 -12.91 3.46
N GLU A 178 24.87 -12.33 4.26
CA GLU A 178 23.60 -12.98 4.58
C GLU A 178 22.66 -12.99 3.37
N GLN A 179 22.68 -11.96 2.53
CA GLN A 179 21.95 -11.91 1.26
C GLN A 179 22.47 -12.98 0.29
N GLU A 180 23.78 -13.15 0.19
CA GLU A 180 24.42 -14.22 -0.59
C GLU A 180 24.04 -15.60 -0.02
N LYS A 181 24.10 -15.79 1.30
CA LYS A 181 23.74 -17.05 1.97
C LYS A 181 22.31 -17.48 1.64
N VAL A 182 21.34 -16.56 1.73
CA VAL A 182 19.95 -16.90 1.37
C VAL A 182 19.76 -17.11 -0.12
N LEU A 183 20.48 -16.37 -0.98
CA LEU A 183 20.47 -16.61 -2.42
C LEU A 183 20.98 -18.03 -2.76
N LYS A 184 22.09 -18.46 -2.16
CA LYS A 184 22.62 -19.82 -2.32
C LYS A 184 21.65 -20.88 -1.79
N LYS A 185 20.97 -20.62 -0.65
CA LYS A 185 19.90 -21.50 -0.12
C LYS A 185 18.76 -21.66 -1.14
N ILE A 186 18.36 -20.57 -1.79
CA ILE A 186 17.32 -20.58 -2.83
C ILE A 186 17.81 -21.31 -4.08
N GLU A 187 18.98 -20.97 -4.61
CA GLU A 187 19.53 -21.58 -5.83
C GLU A 187 19.70 -23.09 -5.67
N ALA A 188 20.23 -23.55 -4.53
CA ALA A 188 20.32 -24.98 -4.21
C ALA A 188 18.94 -25.65 -4.17
N ALA A 189 17.94 -25.04 -3.52
CA ALA A 189 16.59 -25.59 -3.43
C ALA A 189 15.82 -25.60 -4.78
N LEU A 190 16.28 -24.81 -5.74
CA LEU A 190 15.74 -24.73 -7.10
C LEU A 190 16.59 -25.52 -8.13
N ASN A 191 17.63 -26.22 -7.69
CA ASN A 191 18.61 -26.90 -8.56
C ASN A 191 19.22 -25.95 -9.61
N MET A 192 19.42 -24.68 -9.25
CA MET A 192 20.10 -23.69 -10.09
C MET A 192 21.61 -23.78 -9.85
N PRO A 193 22.46 -23.51 -10.86
CA PRO A 193 23.91 -23.44 -10.66
C PRO A 193 24.24 -22.41 -9.58
N ASN A 194 24.89 -22.86 -8.51
CA ASN A 194 25.44 -21.97 -7.51
C ASN A 194 26.63 -21.24 -8.14
N VAL A 195 26.60 -19.91 -8.10
CA VAL A 195 27.72 -19.08 -8.55
C VAL A 195 28.39 -18.57 -7.29
N ASP A 196 29.54 -19.14 -6.98
CA ASP A 196 30.38 -18.66 -5.90
C ASP A 196 30.97 -17.28 -6.23
N ASP A 197 31.28 -16.51 -5.19
CA ASP A 197 31.96 -15.20 -5.26
C ASP A 197 31.18 -14.04 -5.92
N ARG A 198 29.84 -14.09 -5.99
CA ARG A 198 29.04 -12.92 -6.38
C ARG A 198 29.25 -11.76 -5.42
N GLN A 199 29.44 -10.54 -5.93
CA GLN A 199 29.61 -9.35 -5.10
C GLN A 199 28.52 -8.29 -5.37
N GLY A 200 28.06 -7.63 -4.29
CA GLY A 200 27.20 -6.45 -4.32
C GLY A 200 26.00 -6.53 -5.29
N ILE A 201 26.13 -5.86 -6.45
CA ILE A 201 25.09 -5.74 -7.48
C ILE A 201 24.65 -7.12 -8.01
N GLU A 202 25.56 -8.08 -8.11
CA GLU A 202 25.26 -9.42 -8.63
C GLU A 202 24.37 -10.23 -7.67
N ILE A 203 24.57 -10.06 -6.35
CA ILE A 203 23.72 -10.68 -5.33
C ILE A 203 22.29 -10.13 -5.44
N LYS A 204 22.15 -8.80 -5.51
CA LYS A 204 20.83 -8.15 -5.65
C LYS A 204 20.14 -8.51 -6.97
N ALA A 205 20.89 -8.60 -8.07
CA ALA A 205 20.36 -9.06 -9.35
C ALA A 205 19.93 -10.53 -9.31
N GLY A 206 20.71 -11.39 -8.64
CA GLY A 206 20.36 -12.80 -8.42
C GLY A 206 19.08 -12.94 -7.58
N LEU A 207 18.99 -12.22 -6.46
CA LEU A 207 17.76 -12.17 -5.64
C LEU A 207 16.58 -11.63 -6.43
N LYS A 208 16.77 -10.57 -7.23
CA LYS A 208 15.74 -10.03 -8.13
C LYS A 208 15.21 -11.10 -9.07
N LYS A 209 16.10 -11.88 -9.69
CA LYS A 209 15.73 -12.96 -10.61
C LYS A 209 14.93 -14.06 -9.92
N VAL A 210 15.45 -14.64 -8.83
CA VAL A 210 14.81 -15.80 -8.16
C VAL A 210 13.54 -15.43 -7.41
N LEU A 211 13.41 -14.18 -6.95
CA LEU A 211 12.19 -13.67 -6.31
C LEU A 211 11.16 -13.17 -7.33
N GLY A 212 11.37 -13.34 -8.63
CA GLY A 212 10.41 -13.01 -9.70
C GLY A 212 10.32 -11.51 -10.00
N GLY A 213 11.44 -10.83 -10.17
CA GLY A 213 11.52 -9.42 -10.56
C GLY A 213 11.67 -8.43 -9.39
N ARG A 214 11.59 -8.88 -8.14
CA ARG A 214 11.65 -8.00 -6.95
C ARG A 214 13.07 -7.92 -6.38
N THR A 215 13.62 -6.71 -6.27
CA THR A 215 14.84 -6.47 -5.49
C THR A 215 14.48 -6.31 -4.00
N PRO A 216 14.94 -7.20 -3.09
CA PRO A 216 14.73 -7.01 -1.66
C PRO A 216 15.52 -5.80 -1.16
N THR A 217 14.98 -5.13 -0.16
CA THR A 217 15.69 -4.04 0.53
C THR A 217 16.65 -4.62 1.56
N ASP A 218 17.64 -3.84 1.97
CA ASP A 218 18.63 -4.32 2.95
C ASP A 218 18.02 -4.48 4.36
N THR A 219 16.94 -3.75 4.67
CA THR A 219 16.27 -3.77 5.97
C THR A 219 14.81 -4.18 5.84
N THR A 220 14.41 -5.19 6.61
CA THR A 220 13.04 -5.68 6.72
C THR A 220 12.51 -5.42 8.13
N LEU A 221 11.34 -4.79 8.25
CA LEU A 221 10.59 -4.75 9.51
C LEU A 221 9.83 -6.08 9.68
N CYS A 222 10.31 -6.90 10.61
CA CYS A 222 9.74 -8.21 10.91
C CYS A 222 8.74 -8.12 12.08
N SER A 223 7.53 -8.61 11.82
CA SER A 223 6.42 -8.72 12.76
C SER A 223 6.09 -10.20 12.94
N ILE A 224 6.65 -10.81 13.99
CA ILE A 224 6.57 -12.26 14.22
C ILE A 224 5.50 -12.58 15.25
N ASP A 225 4.49 -13.37 14.88
CA ASP A 225 3.42 -13.80 15.77
C ASP A 225 3.92 -14.89 16.75
N LEU A 226 3.93 -14.55 18.04
CA LEU A 226 4.44 -15.40 19.14
C LEU A 226 3.38 -16.31 19.77
N SER A 227 2.19 -16.35 19.18
CA SER A 227 0.99 -16.74 19.90
C SER A 227 0.51 -18.18 19.66
N GLY A 228 1.14 -18.91 18.73
CA GLY A 228 0.94 -20.34 18.45
C GLY A 228 2.09 -21.20 18.93
N GLN A 229 1.85 -22.48 19.28
CA GLN A 229 2.96 -23.40 19.53
C GLN A 229 3.80 -23.50 18.25
N VAL A 230 5.12 -23.35 18.40
CA VAL A 230 6.07 -23.62 17.33
C VAL A 230 6.72 -24.94 17.71
N ASN A 231 6.76 -25.87 16.78
CA ASN A 231 7.54 -27.10 16.90
C ASN A 231 8.78 -26.93 16.01
N GLY A 232 9.96 -27.34 16.49
CA GLY A 232 11.22 -27.27 15.71
C GLY A 232 12.22 -26.21 16.18
N GLU A 233 13.15 -25.82 15.31
CA GLU A 233 14.21 -24.86 15.63
C GLU A 233 13.65 -23.48 16.00
N GLY A 234 14.20 -22.89 17.07
CA GLY A 234 13.73 -21.61 17.60
C GLY A 234 12.53 -21.73 18.55
N THR A 235 12.00 -22.93 18.81
CA THR A 235 10.93 -23.15 19.80
C THR A 235 11.34 -22.70 21.21
N ASP A 236 12.60 -22.90 21.59
CA ASP A 236 13.17 -22.43 22.85
C ASP A 236 13.14 -20.90 22.96
N VAL A 237 13.54 -20.21 21.88
CA VAL A 237 13.54 -18.73 21.80
C VAL A 237 12.11 -18.24 21.82
N HIS A 238 11.25 -18.84 21.01
CA HIS A 238 9.84 -18.50 20.92
C HIS A 238 9.14 -18.65 22.26
N LYS A 239 9.41 -19.75 22.98
CA LYS A 239 8.93 -19.98 24.33
C LYS A 239 9.48 -18.95 25.30
N ARG A 240 10.80 -18.67 25.31
CA ARG A 240 11.41 -17.64 26.16
C ARG A 240 10.87 -16.24 25.88
N LEU A 241 10.65 -15.90 24.61
CA LEU A 241 10.04 -14.64 24.20
C LEU A 241 8.60 -14.56 24.68
N ARG A 242 7.84 -15.65 24.54
CA ARG A 242 6.49 -15.77 25.10
C ARG A 242 6.52 -15.63 26.62
N ASP A 243 7.47 -16.25 27.31
CA ASP A 243 7.58 -16.20 28.76
C ASP A 243 7.97 -14.78 29.22
N LYS A 244 8.92 -14.12 28.55
CA LYS A 244 9.24 -12.69 28.76
C LYS A 244 8.02 -11.81 28.51
N PHE A 245 7.30 -12.09 27.45
CA PHE A 245 6.08 -11.38 27.10
C PHE A 245 5.00 -11.56 28.17
N VAL A 246 4.73 -12.79 28.62
CA VAL A 246 3.80 -13.10 29.71
C VAL A 246 4.26 -12.49 31.03
N LYS A 247 5.56 -12.44 31.30
CA LYS A 247 6.12 -11.75 32.46
C LYS A 247 5.90 -10.24 32.39
N LYS A 248 6.06 -9.62 31.21
CA LYS A 248 5.90 -8.17 31.01
C LYS A 248 4.42 -7.74 30.99
N TYR A 249 3.54 -8.51 30.37
CA TYR A 249 2.15 -8.12 30.09
C TYR A 249 1.09 -8.94 30.85
N GLY A 250 1.47 -10.04 31.49
CA GLY A 250 0.57 -11.04 32.05
C GLY A 250 0.14 -12.10 31.03
N GLY A 251 -0.62 -13.10 31.49
CA GLY A 251 -1.27 -14.08 30.62
C GLY A 251 -2.24 -13.39 29.66
N GLN A 252 -2.31 -13.88 28.41
CA GLN A 252 -3.22 -13.32 27.40
C GLN A 252 -4.63 -13.83 27.64
N PRO A 253 -5.61 -12.96 27.94
CA PRO A 253 -7.00 -13.38 28.15
C PRO A 253 -7.74 -13.69 26.84
N LEU A 254 -7.10 -13.46 25.69
CA LEU A 254 -7.71 -13.59 24.36
C LEU A 254 -7.22 -14.83 23.63
N LEU A 255 -8.14 -15.49 22.92
CA LEU A 255 -7.84 -16.60 22.01
C LEU A 255 -7.10 -16.09 20.75
N SER A 256 -6.37 -16.96 20.05
CA SER A 256 -5.58 -16.60 18.87
C SER A 256 -6.38 -15.89 17.78
N HIS A 257 -7.57 -16.40 17.46
CA HIS A 257 -8.47 -15.78 16.49
C HIS A 257 -8.95 -14.39 16.93
N GLN A 258 -9.13 -14.16 18.24
CA GLN A 258 -9.49 -12.85 18.79
C GLN A 258 -8.30 -11.87 18.81
N ARG A 259 -7.06 -12.37 18.88
CA ARG A 259 -5.86 -11.54 18.75
C ARG A 259 -5.63 -11.13 17.30
N ALA A 260 -5.87 -12.05 16.36
CA ALA A 260 -5.86 -11.74 14.94
C ALA A 260 -6.87 -10.64 14.63
N SER A 261 -8.03 -10.66 15.31
CA SER A 261 -9.13 -9.69 15.23
C SER A 261 -8.84 -8.28 15.81
N MET A 262 -7.59 -7.93 16.13
CA MET A 262 -7.22 -6.65 16.73
C MET A 262 -6.02 -6.00 16.04
N VAL A 263 -6.06 -4.69 15.75
CA VAL A 263 -4.91 -4.02 15.12
C VAL A 263 -3.81 -3.90 16.17
N ALA A 264 -2.66 -4.52 15.84
CA ALA A 264 -1.40 -4.44 16.58
C ALA A 264 -1.11 -2.98 16.95
N SER A 265 -1.44 -2.62 18.20
CA SER A 265 -1.48 -1.23 18.63
C SER A 265 -0.07 -0.67 18.81
N PHE A 266 0.89 -1.52 19.17
CA PHE A 266 2.29 -1.12 19.24
C PHE A 266 2.90 -1.06 17.86
N GLU A 267 2.70 -2.08 17.02
CA GLU A 267 3.19 -2.10 15.64
C GLU A 267 2.71 -0.87 14.83
N GLU A 268 1.45 -0.51 14.98
CA GLU A 268 0.87 0.70 14.40
C GLU A 268 1.58 1.96 14.88
N THR A 269 1.71 2.09 16.19
CA THR A 269 2.29 3.27 16.81
C THR A 269 3.78 3.38 16.47
N TYR A 270 4.48 2.25 16.43
CA TYR A 270 5.88 2.12 16.04
C TYR A 270 6.10 2.56 14.59
N ALA A 271 5.28 2.06 13.67
CA ALA A 271 5.31 2.49 12.28
C ALA A 271 5.07 4.02 12.17
N HIS A 272 4.04 4.58 12.84
CA HIS A 272 3.82 6.03 12.86
C HIS A 272 5.01 6.84 13.38
N MET A 273 5.65 6.36 14.44
CA MET A 273 6.86 6.96 14.99
C MET A 273 8.02 6.93 13.98
N ASN A 274 8.23 5.79 13.31
CA ASN A 274 9.27 5.65 12.29
C ASN A 274 9.05 6.57 11.09
N LEU A 275 7.80 6.72 10.63
CA LEU A 275 7.44 7.64 9.54
C LEU A 275 7.76 9.09 9.92
N MET A 276 7.47 9.47 11.17
CA MET A 276 7.80 10.80 11.70
C MET A 276 9.32 11.00 11.82
N ALA A 277 10.03 10.04 12.39
CA ALA A 277 11.49 10.07 12.50
C ALA A 277 12.15 10.20 11.13
N ARG A 278 11.67 9.46 10.13
CA ARG A 278 12.19 9.52 8.76
C ARG A 278 11.95 10.87 8.11
N THR A 279 10.78 11.47 8.36
CA THR A 279 10.51 12.85 7.92
C THR A 279 11.53 13.80 8.52
N PHE A 280 11.83 13.69 9.82
CA PHE A 280 12.79 14.57 10.48
C PHE A 280 14.22 14.36 10.01
N GLU A 281 14.59 13.10 9.78
CA GLU A 281 15.89 12.69 9.26
C GLU A 281 16.14 13.26 7.85
N ARG A 282 15.18 13.11 6.92
CA ARG A 282 15.32 13.57 5.53
C ARG A 282 15.45 15.08 5.41
N ARG A 283 14.86 15.85 6.35
CA ARG A 283 15.04 17.30 6.38
C ARG A 283 16.47 17.75 6.60
N SER A 284 17.34 16.89 7.13
CA SER A 284 18.75 17.22 7.35
C SER A 284 18.92 18.54 8.11
N ILE A 285 18.06 18.76 9.12
CA ILE A 285 18.05 20.01 9.89
C ILE A 285 19.39 20.16 10.59
N THR A 286 20.02 21.30 10.37
CA THR A 286 21.33 21.60 10.92
C THR A 286 21.22 22.27 12.30
N TYR A 287 22.10 21.87 13.23
CA TYR A 287 22.25 22.46 14.56
C TYR A 287 23.70 22.84 14.86
N GLY A 288 23.88 23.66 15.90
CA GLY A 288 25.20 24.17 16.30
C GLY A 288 25.84 25.10 15.27
N GLU A 289 27.04 25.60 15.61
CA GLU A 289 27.80 26.51 14.73
C GLU A 289 28.37 25.78 13.51
N LYS A 290 28.74 24.51 13.68
CA LYS A 290 29.27 23.63 12.63
C LYS A 290 28.21 23.15 11.63
N LYS A 291 26.93 23.50 11.85
CA LYS A 291 25.77 23.07 11.03
C LYS A 291 25.69 21.55 10.86
N GLU A 292 25.90 20.82 11.95
CA GLU A 292 25.83 19.36 11.98
C GLU A 292 24.40 18.87 11.79
N THR A 293 24.24 17.66 11.25
CA THR A 293 22.98 16.93 11.19
C THR A 293 23.01 15.73 12.14
N ILE A 294 21.85 15.31 12.63
CA ILE A 294 21.74 14.06 13.38
C ILE A 294 22.01 12.91 12.40
N SER A 295 23.03 12.09 12.68
CA SER A 295 23.42 10.98 11.81
C SER A 295 22.35 9.89 11.71
N HIS A 296 22.44 9.04 10.70
CA HIS A 296 21.51 7.90 10.53
C HIS A 296 21.49 7.01 11.78
N ASP A 297 22.66 6.65 12.30
CA ASP A 297 22.79 5.78 13.48
C ASP A 297 22.22 6.44 14.74
N ALA A 298 22.42 7.75 14.89
CA ALA A 298 21.80 8.50 15.98
C ALA A 298 20.27 8.50 15.88
N TRP A 299 19.72 8.64 14.67
CA TRP A 299 18.27 8.49 14.44
C TRP A 299 17.76 7.09 14.77
N GLN A 300 18.51 6.03 14.46
CA GLN A 300 18.16 4.66 14.85
C GLN A 300 18.07 4.53 16.37
N ASN A 301 19.07 5.04 17.09
CA ASN A 301 19.07 5.03 18.56
C ASN A 301 17.91 5.86 19.15
N ILE A 302 17.63 7.04 18.60
CA ILE A 302 16.51 7.88 19.00
C ILE A 302 15.17 7.14 18.80
N ARG A 303 14.96 6.52 17.64
CA ARG A 303 13.76 5.74 17.33
C ARG A 303 13.60 4.58 18.30
N HIS A 304 14.65 3.79 18.48
CA HIS A 304 14.63 2.62 19.33
C HIS A 304 14.29 2.97 20.79
N ASN A 305 14.92 4.00 21.35
CA ASN A 305 14.62 4.47 22.71
C ASN A 305 13.19 5.02 22.83
N ALA A 306 12.71 5.73 21.81
CA ALA A 306 11.33 6.19 21.77
C ALA A 306 10.33 5.02 21.71
N ALA A 307 10.65 3.96 20.95
CA ALA A 307 9.85 2.76 20.85
C ALA A 307 9.69 2.05 22.19
N LEU A 308 10.78 1.94 22.97
CA LEU A 308 10.74 1.34 24.32
C LEU A 308 9.78 2.09 25.25
N LYS A 309 9.83 3.44 25.24
CA LYS A 309 8.88 4.26 26.01
C LYS A 309 7.44 4.05 25.55
N VAL A 310 7.22 4.04 24.23
CA VAL A 310 5.90 3.85 23.64
C VAL A 310 5.32 2.48 23.97
N GLN A 311 6.14 1.44 23.96
CA GLN A 311 5.72 0.09 24.28
C GLN A 311 5.06 0.00 25.66
N ASP A 312 5.63 0.68 26.65
CA ASP A 312 5.07 0.68 28.01
C ASP A 312 3.73 1.46 28.06
N GLU A 313 3.57 2.52 27.29
CA GLU A 313 2.28 3.23 27.15
C GLU A 313 1.24 2.37 26.41
N VAL A 314 1.63 1.66 25.37
CA VAL A 314 0.74 0.71 24.66
C VAL A 314 0.34 -0.43 25.61
N ALA A 315 1.26 -0.93 26.44
CA ALA A 315 0.97 -1.92 27.47
C ALA A 315 -0.15 -1.47 28.41
N LYS A 316 -0.03 -0.24 28.93
CA LYS A 316 -1.01 0.37 29.84
C LYS A 316 -2.36 0.54 29.16
N ALA A 317 -2.34 1.11 27.95
CA ALA A 317 -3.55 1.32 27.15
C ALA A 317 -4.27 0.00 26.85
N TYR A 318 -3.52 -1.04 26.48
CA TYR A 318 -4.04 -2.38 26.21
C TYR A 318 -4.67 -3.01 27.44
N LYS A 319 -3.96 -3.02 28.58
CA LYS A 319 -4.46 -3.56 29.85
C LYS A 319 -5.76 -2.89 30.29
N GLU A 320 -5.83 -1.56 30.18
CA GLU A 320 -7.04 -0.81 30.49
C GLU A 320 -8.18 -1.09 29.51
N ALA A 321 -7.89 -1.23 28.21
CA ALA A 321 -8.89 -1.58 27.21
C ALA A 321 -9.46 -2.98 27.45
N VAL A 322 -8.61 -3.97 27.75
CA VAL A 322 -9.01 -5.34 28.12
C VAL A 322 -9.87 -5.32 29.37
N LYS A 323 -9.45 -4.63 30.43
CA LYS A 323 -10.22 -4.49 31.68
C LYS A 323 -11.62 -3.92 31.42
N LYS A 324 -11.72 -2.87 30.60
CA LYS A 324 -13.01 -2.25 30.25
C LYS A 324 -13.89 -3.12 29.35
N SER A 325 -13.29 -4.09 28.68
CA SER A 325 -13.97 -4.99 27.75
C SER A 325 -14.25 -6.38 28.30
N SER A 326 -13.73 -6.71 29.48
CA SER A 326 -13.98 -7.96 30.17
C SER A 326 -15.30 -7.92 30.92
N ASP A 327 -16.06 -9.01 30.92
CA ASP A 327 -17.20 -9.23 31.80
C ASP A 327 -16.73 -9.65 33.22
N PRO A 328 -17.63 -9.81 34.21
CA PRO A 328 -17.27 -10.27 35.55
C PRO A 328 -16.61 -11.65 35.60
N ASN A 329 -16.76 -12.47 34.55
CA ASN A 329 -16.15 -13.81 34.43
C ASN A 329 -14.79 -13.76 33.72
N GLY A 330 -14.30 -12.57 33.33
CA GLY A 330 -13.06 -12.39 32.59
C GLY A 330 -13.16 -12.66 31.09
N LYS A 331 -14.36 -12.91 30.55
CA LYS A 331 -14.55 -13.08 29.10
C LYS A 331 -14.51 -11.70 28.44
N VAL A 332 -13.61 -11.55 27.47
CA VAL A 332 -13.44 -10.27 26.77
C VAL A 332 -14.40 -10.15 25.58
N ASP A 333 -15.16 -9.07 25.54
CA ASP A 333 -15.90 -8.63 24.36
C ASP A 333 -14.93 -7.95 23.38
N VAL A 334 -14.60 -8.67 22.30
CA VAL A 334 -13.68 -8.24 21.25
C VAL A 334 -14.14 -6.95 20.55
N ASN A 335 -15.44 -6.79 20.31
CA ASN A 335 -15.97 -5.59 19.65
C ASN A 335 -15.79 -4.38 20.57
N LYS A 336 -16.09 -4.54 21.85
CA LYS A 336 -15.86 -3.51 22.87
C LYS A 336 -14.37 -3.21 23.04
N LEU A 337 -13.50 -4.23 22.98
CA LEU A 337 -12.05 -4.09 23.03
C LEU A 337 -11.52 -3.27 21.86
N ASN A 338 -11.88 -3.61 20.62
CA ASN A 338 -11.49 -2.87 19.43
C ASN A 338 -11.93 -1.40 19.50
N LYS A 339 -13.15 -1.14 20.00
CA LYS A 339 -13.64 0.23 20.22
C LYS A 339 -12.83 1.00 21.27
N ASN A 340 -12.40 0.33 22.35
CA ASN A 340 -11.57 0.94 23.39
C ASN A 340 -10.13 1.19 22.89
N LEU A 341 -9.52 0.22 22.22
CA LEU A 341 -8.18 0.38 21.63
C LEU A 341 -8.15 1.50 20.60
N ALA A 342 -9.16 1.60 19.74
CA ALA A 342 -9.23 2.69 18.77
C ALA A 342 -9.27 4.08 19.41
N LYS A 343 -9.88 4.23 20.59
CA LYS A 343 -9.83 5.49 21.36
C LYS A 343 -8.42 5.77 21.90
N GLU A 344 -7.74 4.74 22.40
CA GLU A 344 -6.39 4.88 22.94
C GLU A 344 -5.33 5.13 21.84
N ARG A 345 -5.53 4.63 20.61
CA ARG A 345 -4.61 4.88 19.47
C ARG A 345 -4.30 6.35 19.22
N VAL A 346 -5.29 7.24 19.38
CA VAL A 346 -5.07 8.69 19.24
C VAL A 346 -4.06 9.19 20.28
N LYS A 347 -4.19 8.75 21.53
CA LYS A 347 -3.28 9.12 22.62
C LYS A 347 -1.91 8.45 22.47
N LEU A 348 -1.87 7.21 21.98
CA LEU A 348 -0.64 6.47 21.73
C LEU A 348 0.18 7.12 20.62
N ALA A 349 -0.46 7.57 19.54
CA ALA A 349 0.19 8.34 18.49
C ALA A 349 0.83 9.63 19.05
N GLU A 350 0.13 10.35 19.93
CA GLU A 350 0.67 11.54 20.61
C GLU A 350 1.84 11.21 21.54
N SER A 351 1.72 10.13 22.29
CA SER A 351 2.78 9.63 23.19
C SER A 351 4.03 9.24 22.41
N ALA A 352 3.86 8.62 21.24
CA ALA A 352 4.97 8.28 20.36
C ALA A 352 5.65 9.50 19.77
N LYS A 353 4.88 10.53 19.41
CA LYS A 353 5.49 11.80 19.02
C LYS A 353 6.30 12.42 20.13
N LYS A 354 5.74 12.44 21.34
CA LYS A 354 6.38 12.99 22.52
C LYS A 354 7.69 12.25 22.80
N ALA A 355 7.66 10.93 22.86
CA ALA A 355 8.83 10.08 23.08
C ALA A 355 9.93 10.32 22.02
N LEU A 356 9.54 10.48 20.74
CA LEU A 356 10.50 10.77 19.69
C LEU A 356 11.15 12.16 19.85
N ILE A 357 10.36 13.20 20.12
CA ILE A 357 10.88 14.56 20.33
C ILE A 357 11.77 14.62 21.58
N GLU A 358 11.40 13.94 22.67
CA GLU A 358 12.25 13.79 23.85
C GLU A 358 13.60 13.14 23.49
N GLY A 359 13.59 12.10 22.66
CA GLY A 359 14.81 11.45 22.18
C GLY A 359 15.71 12.39 21.37
N VAL A 360 15.12 13.22 20.51
CA VAL A 360 15.85 14.26 19.77
C VAL A 360 16.45 15.31 20.73
N VAL A 361 15.67 15.81 21.70
CA VAL A 361 16.16 16.76 22.71
C VAL A 361 17.32 16.16 23.50
N ALA A 362 17.19 14.91 23.94
CA ALA A 362 18.24 14.21 24.69
C ALA A 362 19.54 14.08 23.87
N HIS A 363 19.43 13.69 22.59
CA HIS A 363 20.59 13.60 21.71
C HIS A 363 21.28 14.95 21.52
N LEU A 364 20.52 16.03 21.29
CA LEU A 364 21.09 17.37 21.13
C LEU A 364 21.80 17.83 22.41
N LYS A 365 21.26 17.51 23.59
CA LYS A 365 21.91 17.79 24.88
C LYS A 365 23.25 17.07 25.02
N GLU A 366 23.26 15.77 24.73
CA GLU A 366 24.47 14.94 24.79
C GLU A 366 25.54 15.44 23.81
N ARG A 367 25.16 15.78 22.57
CA ARG A 367 26.11 16.29 21.57
C ARG A 367 26.69 17.64 21.95
N VAL A 368 25.88 18.55 22.49
CA VAL A 368 26.40 19.84 22.98
C VAL A 368 27.33 19.63 24.17
N ALA A 369 27.00 18.73 25.10
CA ALA A 369 27.87 18.39 26.22
C ALA A 369 29.22 17.82 25.74
N LEU A 370 29.21 16.87 24.79
CA LEU A 370 30.44 16.30 24.22
C LEU A 370 31.26 17.32 23.42
N SER A 371 30.61 18.24 22.70
CA SER A 371 31.30 19.32 21.98
C SER A 371 31.90 20.39 22.92
N LEU A 372 31.54 20.34 24.21
CA LEU A 372 31.99 21.27 25.24
C LEU A 372 32.85 20.58 26.31
N GLU A 373 33.12 19.27 26.18
CA GLU A 373 34.26 18.63 26.85
C GLU A 373 35.53 19.22 26.22
N PHE A 374 35.91 20.39 26.76
CA PHE A 374 36.98 21.29 26.36
C PHE A 374 38.14 20.58 25.63
N ASP A 375 38.20 20.76 24.31
CA ASP A 375 39.48 21.10 23.72
C ASP A 375 39.98 22.38 24.43
N GLU A 376 41.28 22.50 24.71
CA GLU A 376 41.87 23.63 25.46
C GLU A 376 41.60 25.02 24.84
N GLU A 377 40.91 25.06 23.69
CA GLU A 377 40.65 26.23 22.86
C GLU A 377 39.22 26.78 22.98
N GLY A 378 38.28 26.10 23.67
CA GLY A 378 36.86 26.44 23.87
C GLY A 378 36.39 27.85 23.47
N LYS A 379 36.27 28.09 22.15
CA LYS A 379 36.01 29.41 21.57
C LYS A 379 34.69 29.97 22.06
N LEU A 380 34.74 31.14 22.70
CA LEU A 380 33.56 31.86 23.18
C LEU A 380 33.06 32.81 22.09
N THR A 381 31.74 32.93 21.93
CA THR A 381 31.17 33.94 21.03
C THR A 381 31.48 35.33 21.57
N LYS A 382 31.57 36.35 20.70
CA LYS A 382 31.81 37.74 21.12
C LYS A 382 30.81 38.24 22.17
N GLU A 383 29.58 37.74 22.13
CA GLU A 383 28.53 38.06 23.08
C GLU A 383 28.75 37.39 24.44
N GLU A 384 29.13 36.10 24.45
CA GLU A 384 29.52 35.40 25.68
C GLU A 384 30.76 36.02 26.32
N GLN A 385 31.79 36.35 25.50
CA GLN A 385 32.98 37.07 25.96
C GLN A 385 32.59 38.40 26.60
N LYS A 386 31.74 39.19 25.94
CA LYS A 386 31.27 40.48 26.46
C LYS A 386 30.50 40.33 27.78
N ASP A 387 29.67 39.30 27.92
CA ASP A 387 28.93 39.06 29.15
C ASP A 387 29.81 38.53 30.29
N LEU A 388 30.85 37.77 29.97
CA LEU A 388 31.87 37.32 30.93
C LEU A 388 32.79 38.47 31.37
N LEU A 389 33.25 39.32 30.44
CA LEU A 389 34.08 40.50 30.73
C LEU A 389 33.38 41.52 31.61
N LYS A 390 32.04 41.61 31.56
CA LYS A 390 31.25 42.43 32.49
C LYS A 390 31.31 41.91 33.93
N LYS A 391 31.47 40.59 34.10
CA LYS A 391 31.51 39.93 35.42
C LYS A 391 32.93 39.82 35.96
N HIS A 392 33.90 39.63 35.07
CA HIS A 392 35.31 39.39 35.37
C HIS A 392 36.19 40.23 34.45
N GLN A 393 36.81 41.26 35.00
CA GLN A 393 37.67 42.16 34.22
C GLN A 393 39.04 41.56 33.88
N ASP A 394 39.41 40.46 34.54
CA ASP A 394 40.70 39.77 34.40
C ASP A 394 40.71 38.72 33.25
N LEU A 395 39.55 38.37 32.70
CA LEU A 395 39.48 37.49 31.53
C LEU A 395 40.05 38.21 30.30
N LYS A 396 40.89 37.53 29.53
CA LYS A 396 41.33 38.00 28.21
C LYS A 396 41.00 36.95 27.16
N PHE A 397 40.54 37.42 26.00
CA PHE A 397 40.26 36.59 24.84
C PHE A 397 41.16 37.04 23.68
N ASP A 398 41.63 36.11 22.87
CA ASP A 398 42.25 36.45 21.58
C ASP A 398 41.20 36.84 20.53
N ASP A 399 41.66 37.20 19.32
CA ASP A 399 40.79 37.60 18.21
C ASP A 399 39.92 36.42 17.72
N GLU A 400 40.42 35.20 17.92
CA GLU A 400 39.70 33.97 17.66
C GLU A 400 38.63 33.68 18.73
N GLY A 401 38.70 34.29 19.91
CA GLY A 401 37.75 34.13 21.01
C GLY A 401 38.09 33.03 22.02
N ASN A 402 39.33 32.54 22.00
CA ASN A 402 39.87 31.60 22.97
C ASN A 402 40.28 32.38 24.23
N LEU A 403 40.10 31.79 25.41
CA LEU A 403 40.46 32.40 26.68
C LEU A 403 41.99 32.35 26.87
N THR A 404 42.66 33.50 26.76
CA THR A 404 44.14 33.62 26.86
C THR A 404 44.64 33.97 28.26
N SER A 405 43.76 34.44 29.16
CA SER A 405 44.10 34.77 30.56
C SER A 405 42.86 34.69 31.45
N GLY A 406 43.04 34.21 32.68
CA GLY A 406 41.96 34.00 33.66
C GLY A 406 41.37 32.58 33.62
N SER A 407 40.45 32.25 34.53
CA SER A 407 39.77 30.95 34.55
C SER A 407 38.28 31.12 34.86
N LEU A 408 37.43 30.47 34.08
CA LEU A 408 36.00 30.40 34.40
C LEU A 408 35.77 29.50 35.61
N THR A 409 34.88 29.91 36.50
CA THR A 409 34.44 29.02 37.57
C THR A 409 33.64 27.86 36.98
N LYS A 410 33.65 26.69 37.64
CA LYS A 410 32.84 25.53 37.23
C LYS A 410 31.36 25.89 37.02
N ALA A 411 30.81 26.75 37.89
CA ALA A 411 29.43 27.23 37.78
C ALA A 411 29.19 28.07 36.50
N GLU A 412 30.18 28.84 36.06
CA GLU A 412 30.09 29.63 34.84
C GLU A 412 30.25 28.78 33.59
N GLN A 413 31.14 27.80 33.62
CA GLN A 413 31.24 26.78 32.57
C GLN A 413 29.92 26.03 32.43
N GLU A 414 29.34 25.55 33.54
CA GLU A 414 28.03 24.90 33.57
C GLU A 414 26.90 25.82 33.06
N ALA A 415 26.93 27.11 33.42
CA ALA A 415 25.95 28.08 32.94
C ALA A 415 26.06 28.34 31.43
N LEU A 416 27.27 28.42 30.88
CA LEU A 416 27.52 28.57 29.44
C LEU A 416 27.10 27.32 28.68
N ILE A 417 27.48 26.13 29.16
CA ILE A 417 27.03 24.84 28.60
C ILE A 417 25.51 24.79 28.57
N LYS A 418 24.85 25.14 29.67
CA LYS A 418 23.40 25.16 29.77
C LYS A 418 22.76 26.17 28.80
N LYS A 419 23.35 27.36 28.65
CA LYS A 419 22.89 28.40 27.69
C LYS A 419 23.00 27.90 26.25
N ARG A 420 24.18 27.45 25.82
CA ARG A 420 24.43 26.90 24.47
C ARG A 420 23.54 25.71 24.15
N THR A 421 23.36 24.82 25.12
CA THR A 421 22.47 23.66 24.97
C THR A 421 21.02 24.10 24.76
N ARG A 422 20.54 25.06 25.57
CA ARG A 422 19.18 25.62 25.42
C ARG A 422 18.99 26.25 24.05
N GLU A 423 19.93 27.06 23.59
CA GLU A 423 19.86 27.74 22.29
C GLU A 423 19.89 26.73 21.13
N THR A 424 20.75 25.72 21.22
CA THR A 424 20.84 24.64 20.20
C THR A 424 19.54 23.85 20.12
N VAL A 425 19.01 23.39 21.26
CA VAL A 425 17.74 22.66 21.33
C VAL A 425 16.59 23.51 20.80
N LEU A 426 16.48 24.76 21.26
CA LEU A 426 15.41 25.67 20.84
C LEU A 426 15.47 25.95 19.33
N GLY A 427 16.65 26.30 18.82
CA GLY A 427 16.86 26.61 17.41
C GLY A 427 16.55 25.43 16.51
N TYR A 428 16.98 24.22 16.87
CA TYR A 428 16.63 23.01 16.13
C TYR A 428 15.11 22.77 16.12
N MET A 429 14.46 22.87 17.28
CA MET A 429 13.02 22.58 17.42
C MET A 429 12.13 23.60 16.70
N GLN A 430 12.55 24.87 16.67
CA GLN A 430 11.89 25.92 15.87
C GLN A 430 12.03 25.65 14.37
N LYS A 431 13.24 25.34 13.88
CA LYS A 431 13.47 24.96 12.47
C LYS A 431 12.61 23.76 12.08
N LEU A 432 12.64 22.69 12.87
CA LEU A 432 11.82 21.50 12.69
C LEU A 432 10.34 21.86 12.58
N SER A 433 9.82 22.64 13.51
CA SER A 433 8.41 23.05 13.55
C SER A 433 8.00 23.96 12.39
N GLY A 434 8.92 24.80 11.92
CA GLY A 434 8.72 25.71 10.80
C GLY A 434 8.68 24.99 9.45
N GLU A 435 9.52 23.97 9.27
CA GLU A 435 9.64 23.20 8.03
C GLU A 435 8.58 22.09 7.88
N LEU A 436 7.91 21.70 8.97
CA LEU A 436 6.84 20.70 8.93
C LEU A 436 5.55 21.28 8.33
N ASN A 437 5.19 20.76 7.16
CA ASN A 437 3.86 20.95 6.57
C ASN A 437 3.27 19.61 6.11
N LYS A 438 1.96 19.60 5.85
CA LYS A 438 1.23 18.38 5.44
C LYS A 438 1.85 17.70 4.22
N HIS A 439 2.21 18.47 3.18
CA HIS A 439 2.71 17.92 1.92
C HIS A 439 4.04 17.20 2.12
N VAL A 440 4.95 17.83 2.85
CA VAL A 440 6.27 17.29 3.21
C VAL A 440 6.13 15.99 3.96
N PHE A 441 5.27 15.96 4.98
CA PHE A 441 5.04 14.73 5.73
C PHE A 441 4.53 13.61 4.82
N THR A 442 3.57 13.90 3.94
CA THR A 442 3.08 12.87 3.00
C THR A 442 4.11 12.48 1.93
N ALA A 443 5.07 13.36 1.61
CA ALA A 443 6.10 13.15 0.60
C ALA A 443 7.27 12.28 1.10
N GLU A 444 7.74 12.56 2.32
CA GLU A 444 9.01 12.06 2.84
C GLU A 444 8.88 10.86 3.78
N THR A 445 7.67 10.35 3.99
CA THR A 445 7.39 9.34 5.03
C THR A 445 7.78 7.92 4.65
N ALA A 446 8.06 7.59 3.40
CA ALA A 446 8.41 6.21 3.02
C ALA A 446 9.66 5.71 3.77
N THR A 447 9.51 4.59 4.49
CA THR A 447 10.61 3.95 5.25
C THR A 447 11.68 3.41 4.30
N GLY A 448 11.26 2.89 3.14
CA GLY A 448 12.13 2.13 2.24
C GLY A 448 12.48 0.74 2.77
N TYR A 449 11.77 0.26 3.80
CA TYR A 449 11.96 -1.08 4.35
C TYR A 449 10.98 -2.04 3.72
N ASP A 450 11.42 -3.28 3.55
CA ASP A 450 10.49 -4.39 3.38
C ASP A 450 9.73 -4.61 4.69
N TYR A 451 8.53 -5.19 4.62
CA TYR A 451 7.75 -5.53 5.80
C TYR A 451 7.34 -7.00 5.75
N PHE A 452 7.74 -7.76 6.76
CA PHE A 452 7.47 -9.18 6.87
C PHE A 452 6.57 -9.47 8.07
N TYR A 453 5.43 -10.09 7.81
CA TYR A 453 4.39 -10.38 8.79
C TYR A 453 4.07 -11.87 8.80
N THR A 454 4.00 -12.46 9.99
CA THR A 454 3.48 -13.84 10.15
C THR A 454 2.19 -13.85 10.97
N SER A 455 1.30 -14.80 10.69
CA SER A 455 0.06 -15.02 11.44
C SER A 455 -0.14 -16.50 11.68
N ASN A 456 -0.20 -16.89 12.95
CA ASN A 456 -0.55 -18.25 13.37
C ASN A 456 -2.01 -18.57 13.02
N TYR A 457 -2.91 -17.59 13.16
CA TYR A 457 -4.34 -17.79 12.93
C TYR A 457 -4.67 -17.93 11.43
N LEU A 458 -4.15 -17.04 10.60
CA LEU A 458 -4.35 -17.10 9.14
C LEU A 458 -3.50 -18.19 8.49
N GLN A 459 -2.58 -18.81 9.23
CA GLN A 459 -1.59 -19.75 8.72
C GLN A 459 -0.88 -19.15 7.50
N GLN A 460 -0.34 -17.93 7.67
CA GLN A 460 0.19 -17.16 6.57
C GLN A 460 1.46 -16.39 6.94
N GLY A 461 2.44 -16.38 6.06
CA GLY A 461 3.49 -15.36 5.96
C GLY A 461 3.17 -14.36 4.85
N MET A 462 3.46 -13.09 5.07
CA MET A 462 3.22 -12.02 4.11
C MET A 462 4.44 -11.11 4.08
N LEU A 463 5.01 -10.92 2.89
CA LEU A 463 6.16 -10.04 2.68
C LEU A 463 5.78 -8.93 1.69
N ILE A 464 5.93 -7.70 2.12
CA ILE A 464 5.60 -6.48 1.38
C ILE A 464 6.92 -5.79 1.02
N SER A 465 7.08 -5.37 -0.24
CA SER A 465 8.30 -4.70 -0.67
C SER A 465 8.36 -3.23 -0.25
N GLY A 466 9.56 -2.76 0.09
CA GLY A 466 9.94 -1.38 0.38
C GLY A 466 10.07 -0.50 -0.88
N THR A 467 9.76 0.80 -0.79
CA THR A 467 10.15 1.82 -1.78
C THR A 467 10.60 3.09 -1.06
N LYS A 468 11.57 3.82 -1.64
CA LYS A 468 12.12 5.06 -1.08
C LYS A 468 11.18 6.25 -1.25
N HIS A 469 10.30 6.21 -2.24
CA HIS A 469 9.31 7.25 -2.52
C HIS A 469 7.92 6.84 -2.03
N THR A 470 7.16 7.84 -1.61
CA THR A 470 5.73 7.71 -1.28
C THR A 470 4.88 7.86 -2.54
N ALA A 471 3.60 7.51 -2.44
CA ALA A 471 2.61 7.81 -3.48
C ALA A 471 2.49 9.32 -3.84
N HIS A 472 2.92 10.22 -2.94
CA HIS A 472 2.75 11.66 -3.06
C HIS A 472 3.95 12.40 -3.67
N ASP A 473 5.14 11.80 -3.58
CA ASP A 473 6.40 12.42 -4.03
C ASP A 473 7.27 11.42 -4.80
N LYS A 474 6.61 10.71 -5.71
CA LYS A 474 7.29 9.88 -6.68
C LYS A 474 7.59 10.71 -7.94
N PRO A 475 8.82 10.62 -8.47
CA PRO A 475 9.19 11.34 -9.68
C PRO A 475 8.45 10.78 -10.90
N SER A 476 8.48 11.52 -12.01
CA SER A 476 8.25 10.93 -13.32
C SER A 476 9.30 9.87 -13.62
N PHE A 477 9.04 8.92 -14.52
CA PHE A 477 10.06 7.96 -14.94
C PHE A 477 11.26 8.62 -15.64
N ILE A 478 12.40 8.62 -14.96
CA ILE A 478 13.73 9.07 -15.40
C ILE A 478 14.59 7.83 -15.67
N PRO A 479 15.21 7.71 -16.87
CA PRO A 479 16.15 6.63 -17.18
C PRO A 479 17.31 6.55 -16.20
N GLY A 480 17.75 5.33 -15.87
CA GLY A 480 18.89 5.09 -14.97
C GLY A 480 18.56 5.08 -13.47
N LEU A 481 17.35 5.51 -13.08
CA LEU A 481 16.85 5.33 -11.71
C LEU A 481 16.01 4.06 -11.59
N GLN A 482 15.92 3.49 -10.39
CA GLN A 482 15.14 2.27 -10.15
C GLN A 482 13.65 2.49 -10.41
N ALA A 483 13.10 1.80 -11.41
CA ALA A 483 11.71 1.94 -11.84
C ALA A 483 10.72 1.62 -10.70
N GLU A 484 11.05 0.66 -9.84
CA GLU A 484 10.27 0.27 -8.67
C GLU A 484 10.06 1.46 -7.72
N ASP A 485 11.13 2.18 -7.43
CA ASP A 485 11.13 3.38 -6.58
C ASP A 485 10.34 4.53 -7.23
N GLN A 486 10.51 4.73 -8.55
CA GLN A 486 9.81 5.80 -9.29
C GLN A 486 8.31 5.54 -9.45
N ALA A 487 7.91 4.28 -9.57
CA ALA A 487 6.50 3.89 -9.56
C ALA A 487 5.89 3.89 -8.15
N ALA A 488 6.73 3.85 -7.11
CA ALA A 488 6.37 3.42 -5.76
C ALA A 488 5.70 2.03 -5.79
N PHE A 489 6.24 1.13 -6.61
CA PHE A 489 5.71 -0.22 -6.82
C PHE A 489 5.92 -1.10 -5.59
N ARG A 490 4.83 -1.65 -5.07
CA ARG A 490 4.82 -2.52 -3.90
C ARG A 490 4.35 -3.90 -4.31
N ARG A 491 5.15 -4.91 -4.05
CA ARG A 491 4.76 -6.32 -4.22
C ARG A 491 4.46 -6.94 -2.87
N VAL A 492 3.38 -7.70 -2.81
CA VAL A 492 2.98 -8.50 -1.66
C VAL A 492 3.03 -9.97 -2.06
N THR A 493 3.92 -10.73 -1.41
CA THR A 493 4.04 -12.17 -1.59
C THR A 493 3.53 -12.89 -0.34
N TYR A 494 2.74 -13.93 -0.56
CA TYR A 494 2.14 -14.71 0.51
C TYR A 494 2.76 -16.11 0.57
N THR A 495 2.79 -16.69 1.76
CA THR A 495 3.25 -18.05 2.01
C THR A 495 2.28 -18.71 2.98
N TYR A 496 2.08 -20.02 2.88
CA TYR A 496 1.24 -20.77 3.79
C TYR A 496 2.10 -21.18 4.97
N ARG A 497 1.62 -21.00 6.18
CA ARG A 497 2.35 -21.34 7.40
C ARG A 497 1.70 -22.53 8.06
N ASP A 498 2.39 -23.67 8.05
CA ASP A 498 1.86 -24.88 8.66
C ASP A 498 1.84 -24.80 10.21
N GLU A 499 1.39 -25.90 10.83
CA GLU A 499 1.33 -26.05 12.28
C GLU A 499 2.70 -26.08 12.97
N ASN A 500 3.77 -26.43 12.25
CA ASN A 500 5.14 -26.38 12.73
C ASN A 500 5.76 -24.98 12.56
N GLY A 501 5.06 -24.09 11.84
CA GLY A 501 5.49 -22.74 11.56
C GLY A 501 6.43 -22.63 10.35
N VAL A 502 6.57 -23.69 9.56
CA VAL A 502 7.30 -23.68 8.28
C VAL A 502 6.47 -22.95 7.25
N LEU A 503 7.14 -22.14 6.42
CA LEU A 503 6.52 -21.42 5.32
C LEU A 503 6.62 -22.22 4.03
N HIS A 504 5.46 -22.50 3.45
CA HIS A 504 5.27 -23.22 2.20
C HIS A 504 4.95 -22.25 1.06
N PRO A 505 5.36 -22.57 -0.17
CA PRO A 505 5.05 -21.76 -1.35
C PRO A 505 3.53 -21.62 -1.50
N THR A 506 3.06 -20.42 -1.86
CA THR A 506 1.66 -20.25 -2.27
C THR A 506 1.58 -19.68 -3.67
N SER A 507 0.39 -19.87 -4.21
CA SER A 507 -0.02 -19.35 -5.49
C SER A 507 -0.17 -17.83 -5.54
N ALA A 508 -0.31 -17.19 -4.38
CA ALA A 508 -0.79 -15.83 -4.29
C ALA A 508 0.35 -14.82 -4.36
N VAL A 509 0.29 -13.97 -5.39
CA VAL A 509 1.09 -12.75 -5.49
C VAL A 509 0.18 -11.59 -5.85
N SER A 510 0.44 -10.42 -5.26
CA SER A 510 -0.21 -9.19 -5.68
C SER A 510 0.78 -8.05 -5.71
N ALA A 511 0.47 -6.99 -6.44
CA ALA A 511 1.25 -5.77 -6.41
C ALA A 511 0.38 -4.52 -6.49
N ARG A 512 1.02 -3.38 -6.29
CA ARG A 512 0.35 -2.09 -6.20
C ARG A 512 1.20 -0.97 -6.75
N ILE A 513 0.59 -0.11 -7.56
CA ILE A 513 1.11 1.21 -7.91
C ILE A 513 0.18 2.25 -7.30
N PRO A 514 0.60 2.93 -6.21
CA PRO A 514 -0.25 3.91 -5.56
C PRO A 514 -0.30 5.18 -6.40
N SER A 515 -1.47 5.81 -6.57
CA SER A 515 -1.62 7.05 -7.34
C SER A 515 -0.87 7.06 -8.68
N PRO A 516 -1.15 6.15 -9.63
CA PRO A 516 -0.38 6.04 -10.87
C PRO A 516 -0.24 7.39 -11.60
N ALA A 517 -1.35 8.15 -11.68
CA ALA A 517 -1.41 9.44 -12.35
C ALA A 517 -0.97 10.61 -11.45
N LEU A 518 0.02 11.37 -11.92
CA LEU A 518 0.59 12.53 -11.22
C LEU A 518 -0.23 13.82 -11.45
N VAL A 519 -1.53 13.78 -11.14
CA VAL A 519 -2.48 14.86 -11.47
C VAL A 519 -2.29 16.18 -10.70
N PHE A 520 -1.41 16.23 -9.70
CA PHE A 520 -1.06 17.44 -8.95
C PHE A 520 0.36 17.93 -9.22
N HIS A 521 1.05 17.37 -10.20
CA HIS A 521 2.40 17.80 -10.50
C HIS A 521 2.40 19.22 -11.06
N PRO A 522 3.18 20.16 -10.49
CA PRO A 522 3.12 21.58 -10.85
C PRO A 522 3.48 21.86 -12.31
N THR A 523 4.22 20.96 -12.95
CA THR A 523 4.75 21.15 -14.31
C THR A 523 4.23 20.15 -15.35
N MET A 524 3.37 19.18 -14.97
CA MET A 524 2.85 18.19 -15.92
C MET A 524 1.47 18.61 -16.44
N ASN A 525 1.37 18.74 -17.76
CA ASN A 525 0.08 18.85 -18.44
C ASN A 525 -0.53 17.45 -18.66
N ALA A 526 -1.76 17.40 -19.16
CA ALA A 526 -2.48 16.15 -19.39
C ALA A 526 -1.71 15.16 -20.29
N GLN A 527 -1.02 15.65 -21.33
CA GLN A 527 -0.21 14.82 -22.23
C GLN A 527 0.97 14.19 -21.50
N LYS A 528 1.76 14.98 -20.76
CA LYS A 528 2.89 14.47 -19.97
C LYS A 528 2.44 13.45 -18.91
N ILE A 529 1.27 13.66 -18.30
CA ILE A 529 0.70 12.70 -17.34
C ILE A 529 0.39 11.37 -18.04
N ARG A 530 -0.20 11.40 -19.23
CA ARG A 530 -0.48 10.18 -20.01
C ARG A 530 0.79 9.48 -20.44
N GLU A 531 1.78 10.20 -20.96
CA GLU A 531 3.07 9.63 -21.35
C GLU A 531 3.80 8.95 -20.18
N ASP A 532 3.76 9.57 -19.01
CA ASP A 532 4.30 8.97 -17.78
C ASP A 532 3.50 7.73 -17.34
N LEU A 533 2.17 7.76 -17.47
CA LEU A 533 1.31 6.59 -17.22
C LEU A 533 1.58 5.44 -18.21
N VAL A 534 1.80 5.72 -19.49
CA VAL A 534 2.16 4.71 -20.50
C VAL A 534 3.47 4.02 -20.12
N LYS A 535 4.48 4.77 -19.68
CA LYS A 535 5.75 4.20 -19.17
C LYS A 535 5.52 3.33 -17.93
N LYS A 536 4.71 3.80 -16.99
CA LYS A 536 4.33 3.05 -15.78
C LYS A 536 3.57 1.77 -16.11
N PHE A 537 2.71 1.79 -17.13
CA PHE A 537 1.99 0.61 -17.61
C PHE A 537 2.91 -0.38 -18.31
N GLY A 538 3.90 0.08 -19.08
CA GLY A 538 4.96 -0.79 -19.60
C GLY A 538 5.72 -1.50 -18.47
N PHE A 539 6.19 -0.73 -17.50
CA PHE A 539 6.85 -1.29 -16.30
C PHE A 539 5.93 -2.27 -15.55
N LEU A 540 4.68 -1.90 -15.29
CA LEU A 540 3.70 -2.74 -14.59
C LEU A 540 3.42 -4.04 -15.34
N HIS A 541 3.28 -3.96 -16.66
CA HIS A 541 3.07 -5.12 -17.52
C HIS A 541 4.24 -6.09 -17.44
N GLU A 542 5.48 -5.60 -17.51
CA GLU A 542 6.69 -6.42 -17.32
C GLU A 542 6.71 -7.07 -15.94
N GLN A 543 6.45 -6.30 -14.88
CA GLN A 543 6.39 -6.85 -13.52
C GLN A 543 5.31 -7.92 -13.37
N MET A 544 4.13 -7.71 -13.96
CA MET A 544 3.04 -8.68 -13.95
C MET A 544 3.39 -9.95 -14.71
N ARG A 545 4.03 -9.83 -15.86
CA ARG A 545 4.55 -10.96 -16.62
C ARG A 545 5.57 -11.78 -15.82
N ASP A 546 6.51 -11.11 -15.16
CA ASP A 546 7.50 -11.77 -14.29
C ASP A 546 6.81 -12.52 -13.13
N MET A 547 5.84 -11.88 -12.46
CA MET A 547 5.05 -12.53 -11.40
C MET A 547 4.21 -13.71 -11.91
N ARG A 548 3.82 -13.69 -13.19
CA ARG A 548 3.09 -14.76 -13.88
C ARG A 548 4.02 -15.81 -14.48
N GLY A 549 5.29 -15.85 -14.12
CA GLY A 549 6.24 -16.86 -14.61
C GLY A 549 6.57 -16.69 -16.10
N GLY A 550 6.53 -15.46 -16.61
CA GLY A 550 6.79 -15.17 -18.02
C GLY A 550 5.59 -15.38 -18.95
N LYS A 551 4.41 -15.76 -18.42
CA LYS A 551 3.18 -15.92 -19.23
C LYS A 551 2.87 -14.62 -19.96
N ASP A 552 2.84 -14.70 -21.28
CA ASP A 552 2.44 -13.59 -22.15
C ASP A 552 0.91 -13.43 -22.16
N GLY A 553 0.44 -12.32 -22.73
CA GLY A 553 -0.98 -11.99 -22.87
C GLY A 553 -1.45 -10.88 -21.94
N PRO A 554 -2.74 -10.52 -22.00
CA PRO A 554 -3.23 -9.35 -21.30
C PRO A 554 -3.03 -9.41 -19.78
N VAL A 555 -2.73 -8.27 -19.17
CA VAL A 555 -2.64 -8.07 -17.71
C VAL A 555 -3.75 -7.15 -17.24
N VAL A 556 -4.22 -7.33 -16.00
CA VAL A 556 -5.30 -6.51 -15.42
C VAL A 556 -4.76 -5.63 -14.29
N GLU A 557 -4.94 -4.32 -14.43
CA GLU A 557 -4.71 -3.32 -13.37
C GLU A 557 -6.04 -2.93 -12.73
N ASN A 558 -6.25 -3.32 -11.47
CA ASN A 558 -7.47 -3.04 -10.73
C ASN A 558 -7.45 -1.61 -10.17
N LEU A 559 -8.27 -0.72 -10.74
CA LEU A 559 -8.34 0.67 -10.32
C LEU A 559 -9.48 0.88 -9.31
N PHE A 560 -9.11 1.21 -8.07
CA PHE A 560 -10.03 1.49 -6.96
C PHE A 560 -10.40 2.98 -6.85
N THR A 561 -10.07 3.76 -7.88
CA THR A 561 -10.29 5.20 -7.89
C THR A 561 -11.71 5.50 -8.30
N SER A 562 -12.41 6.33 -7.53
CA SER A 562 -13.78 6.64 -7.85
C SER A 562 -13.91 7.45 -9.14
N PHE A 563 -14.90 7.10 -9.95
CA PHE A 563 -15.35 7.93 -11.07
C PHE A 563 -16.59 8.74 -10.64
N HIS A 564 -16.37 10.00 -10.24
CA HIS A 564 -17.43 10.93 -9.82
C HIS A 564 -17.98 11.73 -11.01
N SER A 565 -19.10 12.42 -10.83
CA SER A 565 -19.58 13.38 -11.83
C SER A 565 -18.61 14.56 -11.96
N GLU A 566 -18.57 15.17 -13.14
CA GLU A 566 -17.70 16.33 -13.41
C GLU A 566 -17.96 17.50 -12.45
N ALA A 567 -19.21 17.70 -12.04
CA ALA A 567 -19.60 18.73 -11.09
C ALA A 567 -18.82 18.65 -9.75
N PHE A 568 -18.43 17.45 -9.30
CA PHE A 568 -17.62 17.29 -8.09
C PHE A 568 -16.20 17.86 -8.23
N GLU A 569 -15.63 17.84 -9.44
CA GLU A 569 -14.30 18.42 -9.69
C GLU A 569 -14.35 19.93 -9.92
N THR A 570 -15.46 20.46 -10.46
CA THR A 570 -15.60 21.88 -10.83
C THR A 570 -16.17 22.75 -9.70
N ILE A 571 -17.12 22.22 -8.92
CA ILE A 571 -17.84 22.96 -7.87
C ILE A 571 -17.41 22.50 -6.46
N GLY A 572 -16.84 21.29 -6.36
CA GLY A 572 -16.48 20.65 -5.11
C GLY A 572 -15.03 20.88 -4.66
N ASP A 573 -14.42 19.85 -4.09
CA ASP A 573 -13.02 19.88 -3.69
C ASP A 573 -12.13 19.86 -4.94
N ASN A 574 -11.73 21.03 -5.44
CA ASN A 574 -10.80 21.19 -6.58
C ASN A 574 -9.48 20.40 -6.39
N ASN A 575 -9.16 19.98 -5.16
CA ASN A 575 -8.02 19.12 -4.86
C ASN A 575 -8.33 17.62 -5.00
N ASN A 576 -9.52 17.24 -5.47
CA ASN A 576 -9.95 15.86 -5.63
C ASN A 576 -10.14 15.47 -7.09
N ARG A 577 -9.06 15.53 -7.87
CA ARG A 577 -8.96 15.08 -9.28
C ARG A 577 -9.09 13.56 -9.50
N GLN A 578 -10.02 12.87 -8.85
CA GLN A 578 -10.17 11.40 -8.92
C GLN A 578 -10.69 10.97 -10.29
N ARG A 579 -11.70 11.67 -10.82
CA ARG A 579 -12.25 11.42 -12.14
C ARG A 579 -11.19 11.67 -13.21
N ALA A 580 -10.47 12.80 -13.16
CA ALA A 580 -9.39 13.09 -14.10
C ALA A 580 -8.28 12.00 -14.07
N SER A 581 -7.91 11.51 -12.89
CA SER A 581 -6.94 10.42 -12.75
C SER A 581 -7.43 9.14 -13.43
N ALA A 582 -8.69 8.74 -13.21
CA ALA A 582 -9.28 7.58 -13.85
C ALA A 582 -9.29 7.72 -15.38
N LEU A 583 -9.67 8.89 -15.90
CA LEU A 583 -9.69 9.17 -17.33
C LEU A 583 -8.30 9.11 -17.96
N TYR A 584 -7.27 9.66 -17.30
CA TYR A 584 -5.91 9.58 -17.82
C TYR A 584 -5.39 8.15 -17.81
N MET A 585 -5.77 7.33 -16.84
CA MET A 585 -5.39 5.91 -16.82
C MET A 585 -6.06 5.12 -17.95
N ILE A 586 -7.36 5.33 -18.21
CA ILE A 586 -8.04 4.67 -19.34
C ILE A 586 -7.43 5.12 -20.69
N GLN A 587 -7.16 6.41 -20.87
CA GLN A 587 -6.53 6.91 -22.08
C GLN A 587 -5.10 6.37 -22.26
N ALA A 588 -4.30 6.37 -21.18
CA ALA A 588 -2.96 5.81 -21.20
C ALA A 588 -2.95 4.30 -21.48
N MET A 589 -3.98 3.57 -21.05
CA MET A 589 -4.16 2.16 -21.37
C MET A 589 -4.36 1.97 -22.88
N HIS A 590 -5.22 2.77 -23.51
CA HIS A 590 -5.40 2.75 -24.96
C HIS A 590 -4.12 3.14 -25.71
N GLU A 591 -3.40 4.18 -25.25
CA GLU A 591 -2.13 4.59 -25.85
C GLU A 591 -1.05 3.51 -25.72
N PHE A 592 -0.89 2.91 -24.54
CA PHE A 592 0.04 1.80 -24.29
C PHE A 592 -0.28 0.59 -25.18
N ASN A 593 -1.54 0.15 -25.21
CA ASN A 593 -1.97 -0.99 -26.02
C ASN A 593 -1.81 -0.69 -27.52
N ALA A 594 -2.05 0.55 -27.97
CA ALA A 594 -1.85 0.93 -29.36
C ALA A 594 -0.37 0.90 -29.76
N GLN A 595 0.54 1.37 -28.90
CA GLN A 595 1.99 1.30 -29.16
C GLN A 595 2.44 -0.16 -29.30
N GLY A 596 2.00 -1.03 -28.37
CA GLY A 596 2.25 -2.47 -28.46
C GLY A 596 1.65 -3.07 -29.73
N HIS A 597 0.41 -2.72 -30.08
CA HIS A 597 -0.28 -3.25 -31.25
C HIS A 597 0.39 -2.86 -32.57
N VAL A 598 0.76 -1.58 -32.74
CA VAL A 598 1.50 -1.11 -33.92
C VAL A 598 2.82 -1.86 -34.06
N ARG A 599 3.56 -2.03 -32.95
CA ARG A 599 4.80 -2.80 -32.95
C ARG A 599 4.56 -4.25 -33.39
N VAL A 600 3.49 -4.88 -32.93
CA VAL A 600 3.10 -6.23 -33.37
C VAL A 600 2.81 -6.29 -34.87
N GLN A 601 2.08 -5.32 -35.42
CA GLN A 601 1.79 -5.28 -36.85
C GLN A 601 3.06 -5.06 -37.69
N GLU A 602 3.99 -4.22 -37.23
CA GLU A 602 5.30 -4.06 -37.86
C GLU A 602 6.12 -5.36 -37.83
N LEU A 603 6.11 -6.02 -36.68
CA LEU A 603 6.80 -7.30 -36.48
C LEU A 603 6.18 -8.42 -37.33
N LYS A 604 4.86 -8.47 -37.50
CA LYS A 604 4.18 -9.37 -38.45
C LYS A 604 4.58 -9.12 -39.89
N LYS A 605 4.61 -7.85 -40.33
CA LYS A 605 5.07 -7.49 -41.68
C LYS A 605 6.53 -7.88 -41.90
N LYS A 606 7.37 -7.69 -40.88
CA LYS A 606 8.76 -8.17 -40.89
C LYS A 606 8.82 -9.70 -40.91
N GLU A 607 7.96 -10.40 -40.17
CA GLU A 607 7.88 -11.86 -40.21
C GLU A 607 7.43 -12.35 -41.59
N GLU A 608 6.42 -11.74 -42.21
CA GLU A 608 5.96 -12.06 -43.57
C GLU A 608 7.06 -11.84 -44.61
N TYR A 609 7.81 -10.73 -44.49
CA TYR A 609 8.99 -10.47 -45.30
C TYR A 609 10.09 -11.53 -45.06
N ASN A 610 10.37 -11.83 -43.78
CA ASN A 610 11.39 -12.80 -43.37
C ASN A 610 10.94 -14.27 -43.54
N LEU A 611 9.65 -14.55 -43.78
CA LEU A 611 9.16 -15.86 -44.15
C LEU A 611 9.63 -16.21 -45.57
N GLY A 612 9.81 -15.20 -46.43
CA GLY A 612 10.62 -15.33 -47.65
C GLY A 612 12.07 -15.73 -47.33
N ASP A 613 12.63 -15.16 -46.26
CA ASP A 613 13.94 -15.54 -45.72
C ASP A 613 13.93 -16.84 -44.88
N ARG A 614 12.80 -17.53 -44.59
CA ARG A 614 12.88 -18.85 -43.90
C ARG A 614 13.53 -19.90 -44.79
N ALA A 615 13.34 -19.79 -46.10
CA ALA A 615 14.11 -20.57 -47.06
C ALA A 615 15.61 -20.22 -46.98
N LEU A 616 15.94 -18.95 -46.78
CA LEU A 616 17.31 -18.50 -46.53
C LEU A 616 17.84 -19.01 -45.18
N LEU A 617 17.03 -19.00 -44.12
CA LEU A 617 17.37 -19.44 -42.77
C LEU A 617 17.67 -20.93 -42.76
N LYS A 618 16.83 -21.73 -43.43
CA LYS A 618 17.08 -23.16 -43.64
C LYS A 618 18.34 -23.38 -44.48
N LYS A 619 18.54 -22.58 -45.53
CA LYS A 619 19.76 -22.65 -46.36
C LYS A 619 21.02 -22.27 -45.56
N LEU A 620 20.94 -21.25 -44.71
CA LEU A 620 22.02 -20.82 -43.83
C LEU A 620 22.32 -21.86 -42.75
N GLU A 621 21.28 -22.50 -42.18
CA GLU A 621 21.44 -23.62 -41.24
C GLU A 621 22.10 -24.82 -41.93
N GLU A 622 21.68 -25.16 -43.16
CA GLU A 622 22.29 -26.21 -43.99
C GLU A 622 23.77 -25.88 -44.32
N GLU A 623 24.06 -24.65 -44.75
CA GLU A 623 25.41 -24.18 -45.03
C GLU A 623 26.29 -24.16 -43.76
N LEU A 624 25.75 -23.75 -42.61
CA LEU A 624 26.47 -23.75 -41.33
C LEU A 624 26.79 -25.19 -40.88
N GLU A 625 25.89 -26.14 -41.11
CA GLU A 625 26.12 -27.57 -40.87
C GLU A 625 27.18 -28.15 -41.80
N GLU A 626 27.19 -27.79 -43.09
CA GLU A 626 28.25 -28.18 -44.03
C GLU A 626 29.64 -27.65 -43.60
N HIS A 627 29.68 -26.56 -42.84
CA HIS A 627 30.91 -25.96 -42.34
C HIS A 627 31.31 -26.43 -40.93
N LYS A 628 30.51 -27.27 -40.26
CA LYS A 628 30.89 -27.85 -38.96
C LYS A 628 32.14 -28.72 -39.09
N GLY A 629 33.24 -28.23 -38.52
CA GLY A 629 34.55 -28.90 -38.51
C GLY A 629 35.67 -28.12 -39.20
N LYS A 630 35.35 -27.04 -39.92
CA LYS A 630 36.34 -26.08 -40.43
C LYS A 630 36.60 -25.00 -39.37
N LYS A 631 37.86 -24.64 -39.11
CA LYS A 631 38.17 -23.52 -38.21
C LYS A 631 37.57 -22.25 -38.82
N PRO A 632 36.76 -21.47 -38.09
CA PRO A 632 36.14 -20.27 -38.60
C PRO A 632 37.23 -19.22 -38.85
N LYS A 633 37.71 -19.16 -40.09
CA LYS A 633 38.62 -18.11 -40.57
C LYS A 633 37.97 -17.27 -41.68
N ASP A 634 36.81 -17.69 -42.17
CA ASP A 634 36.10 -17.02 -43.24
C ASP A 634 35.12 -16.02 -42.63
N GLU A 635 35.31 -14.73 -42.94
CA GLU A 635 34.46 -13.61 -42.49
C GLU A 635 32.97 -13.87 -42.79
N GLU A 636 32.67 -14.61 -43.86
CA GLU A 636 31.32 -15.08 -44.21
C GLU A 636 30.65 -15.88 -43.09
N VAL A 637 31.36 -16.82 -42.43
CA VAL A 637 30.75 -17.65 -41.37
C VAL A 637 30.38 -16.81 -40.16
N VAL A 638 31.16 -15.77 -39.84
CA VAL A 638 30.87 -14.83 -38.77
C VAL A 638 29.64 -13.98 -39.13
N GLU A 639 29.58 -13.46 -40.35
CA GLU A 639 28.43 -12.70 -40.86
C GLU A 639 27.14 -13.53 -40.87
N TYR A 640 27.20 -14.76 -41.36
CA TYR A 640 26.07 -15.69 -41.37
C TYR A 640 25.60 -16.03 -39.95
N THR A 641 26.53 -16.29 -39.03
CA THR A 641 26.20 -16.57 -37.63
C THR A 641 25.53 -15.35 -36.98
N GLN A 642 26.06 -14.15 -37.22
CA GLN A 642 25.50 -12.93 -36.65
C GLN A 642 24.11 -12.63 -37.22
N ARG A 643 23.91 -12.80 -38.53
CA ARG A 643 22.60 -12.65 -39.16
C ARG A 643 21.59 -13.69 -38.69
N LEU A 644 22.02 -14.93 -38.45
CA LEU A 644 21.19 -15.99 -37.88
C LEU A 644 20.75 -15.64 -36.46
N VAL A 645 21.67 -15.13 -35.61
CA VAL A 645 21.38 -14.68 -34.25
C VAL A 645 20.40 -13.49 -34.27
N GLU A 646 20.63 -12.48 -35.10
CA GLU A 646 19.72 -11.33 -35.25
C GLU A 646 18.31 -11.75 -35.71
N LEU A 647 18.22 -12.71 -36.63
CA LEU A 647 16.94 -13.27 -37.08
C LEU A 647 16.27 -14.10 -35.97
N GLN A 648 17.02 -14.92 -35.23
CA GLN A 648 16.49 -15.70 -34.10
C GLN A 648 16.00 -14.78 -32.97
N ASP A 649 16.75 -13.73 -32.64
CA ASP A 649 16.34 -12.69 -31.68
C ASP A 649 15.11 -11.93 -32.18
N THR A 650 15.07 -11.58 -33.47
CA THR A 650 13.89 -10.95 -34.07
C THR A 650 12.68 -11.87 -34.02
N VAL A 651 12.80 -13.17 -34.33
CA VAL A 651 11.70 -14.14 -34.24
C VAL A 651 11.25 -14.36 -32.80
N LYS A 652 12.18 -14.36 -31.84
CA LYS A 652 11.89 -14.44 -30.41
C LYS A 652 11.13 -13.21 -29.94
N ASP A 653 11.58 -12.02 -30.33
CA ASP A 653 10.88 -10.76 -30.08
C ASP A 653 9.49 -10.79 -30.73
N ILE A 654 9.39 -11.19 -32.00
CA ILE A 654 8.11 -11.35 -32.72
C ILE A 654 7.18 -12.24 -31.89
N LYS A 655 7.58 -13.45 -31.51
CA LYS A 655 6.73 -14.37 -30.72
C LYS A 655 6.32 -13.77 -29.38
N GLN A 656 7.25 -13.11 -28.67
CA GLN A 656 6.97 -12.45 -27.39
C GLN A 656 5.99 -11.27 -27.54
N TYR A 657 6.07 -10.51 -28.63
CA TYR A 657 5.19 -9.37 -28.87
C TYR A 657 3.84 -9.79 -29.49
N LEU A 658 3.83 -10.82 -30.35
CA LEU A 658 2.65 -11.38 -31.02
C LEU A 658 1.57 -11.82 -30.03
N ASN A 659 1.98 -12.31 -28.85
CA ASN A 659 1.10 -12.68 -27.76
C ASN A 659 0.53 -11.44 -27.06
N LYS A 660 -0.37 -10.71 -27.75
CA LYS A 660 -1.24 -9.60 -27.31
C LYS A 660 -0.89 -9.05 -25.91
N ASN A 661 0.22 -8.32 -25.81
CA ASN A 661 0.69 -7.64 -24.60
C ASN A 661 -0.21 -6.43 -24.27
N PHE A 662 -1.46 -6.72 -23.93
CA PHE A 662 -2.42 -5.70 -23.54
C PHE A 662 -2.39 -5.50 -22.02
N LEU A 663 -2.66 -4.28 -21.60
CA LEU A 663 -3.03 -3.98 -20.23
C LEU A 663 -4.49 -3.54 -20.23
N TYR A 664 -5.30 -4.13 -19.37
CA TYR A 664 -6.67 -3.68 -19.12
C TYR A 664 -6.75 -2.99 -17.77
N VAL A 665 -7.50 -1.90 -17.70
CA VAL A 665 -7.77 -1.19 -16.44
C VAL A 665 -9.17 -1.54 -15.98
N GLN A 666 -9.28 -2.29 -14.89
CA GLN A 666 -10.55 -2.65 -14.27
C GLN A 666 -10.96 -1.57 -13.26
N ASN A 667 -11.58 -0.50 -13.73
CA ASN A 667 -12.01 0.61 -12.88
C ASN A 667 -13.45 0.40 -12.36
N ILE A 668 -13.56 -0.29 -11.24
CA ILE A 668 -14.83 -0.47 -10.51
C ILE A 668 -14.74 0.34 -9.21
N GLY A 669 -15.70 1.23 -8.99
CA GLY A 669 -15.73 2.08 -7.82
C GLY A 669 -15.93 1.28 -6.53
N THR A 670 -15.02 1.46 -5.56
CA THR A 670 -15.14 0.85 -4.22
C THR A 670 -15.68 1.82 -3.16
N ASN A 671 -16.06 3.02 -3.58
CA ASN A 671 -16.46 4.10 -2.69
C ASN A 671 -17.83 4.65 -3.13
N ARG A 672 -18.70 4.94 -2.16
CA ARG A 672 -20.10 5.36 -2.33
C ARG A 672 -20.33 6.59 -3.19
N HIS A 673 -19.32 7.46 -3.31
CA HIS A 673 -19.43 8.64 -4.14
C HIS A 673 -19.24 8.31 -5.63
N THR A 674 -18.71 7.13 -5.96
CA THR A 674 -18.53 6.68 -7.35
C THR A 674 -19.90 6.54 -7.99
N ARG A 675 -19.99 6.94 -9.25
CA ARG A 675 -21.16 6.67 -10.07
C ARG A 675 -21.19 5.17 -10.41
N ASP A 676 -22.37 4.57 -10.37
CA ASP A 676 -22.57 3.21 -10.88
C ASP A 676 -22.10 3.11 -12.33
N LEU A 677 -21.49 1.99 -12.68
CA LEU A 677 -21.14 1.69 -14.06
C LEU A 677 -22.41 1.40 -14.87
N GLY A 678 -22.23 1.22 -16.17
CA GLY A 678 -23.29 0.81 -17.07
C GLY A 678 -23.31 1.61 -18.36
N TYR A 679 -23.74 0.91 -19.41
CA TYR A 679 -23.93 1.47 -20.74
C TYR A 679 -25.25 2.23 -20.81
N ARG A 680 -25.23 3.50 -21.20
CA ARG A 680 -26.46 4.29 -21.32
C ARG A 680 -26.91 4.39 -22.78
N ASP A 681 -28.20 4.13 -22.99
CA ASP A 681 -28.82 4.24 -24.31
C ASP A 681 -29.03 5.71 -24.71
N ASP A 682 -29.06 6.64 -23.75
CA ASP A 682 -29.08 8.09 -23.99
C ASP A 682 -27.76 8.77 -23.59
N ARG A 683 -27.03 9.31 -24.56
CA ARG A 683 -25.77 10.07 -24.33
C ARG A 683 -26.04 11.55 -24.02
N SER A 684 -27.16 11.86 -23.37
CA SER A 684 -27.51 13.26 -23.08
C SER A 684 -26.53 13.88 -22.06
N PHE A 685 -26.30 15.19 -22.14
CA PHE A 685 -25.42 15.92 -21.21
C PHE A 685 -25.76 15.70 -19.73
N VAL A 686 -27.03 15.42 -19.42
CA VAL A 686 -27.54 15.25 -18.05
C VAL A 686 -27.36 13.81 -17.57
N THR A 687 -27.40 12.84 -18.48
CA THR A 687 -27.51 11.42 -18.13
C THR A 687 -26.33 10.58 -18.59
N GLY A 688 -25.50 10.90 -19.58
CA GLY A 688 -24.48 9.97 -20.07
C GLY A 688 -23.21 10.67 -20.53
N SER A 689 -22.05 10.08 -20.24
CA SER A 689 -20.80 10.53 -20.82
C SER A 689 -20.06 9.32 -21.38
N VAL A 690 -19.49 9.45 -22.58
CA VAL A 690 -18.77 8.39 -23.29
C VAL A 690 -17.66 7.80 -22.40
N GLU A 691 -17.11 8.60 -21.50
CA GLU A 691 -16.17 8.16 -20.47
C GLU A 691 -16.69 7.02 -19.58
N LEU A 692 -17.97 7.07 -19.17
CA LEU A 692 -18.54 6.04 -18.31
C LEU A 692 -18.75 4.73 -19.08
N ASP A 693 -19.21 4.83 -20.34
CA ASP A 693 -19.35 3.67 -21.22
C ASP A 693 -17.97 3.00 -21.41
N ASP A 694 -16.92 3.80 -21.59
CA ASP A 694 -15.56 3.35 -21.80
C ASP A 694 -14.94 2.71 -20.55
N ILE A 695 -15.19 3.29 -19.38
CA ILE A 695 -14.81 2.70 -18.09
C ILE A 695 -15.53 1.38 -17.87
N THR A 696 -16.84 1.33 -18.16
CA THR A 696 -17.66 0.11 -18.04
C THR A 696 -17.14 -0.97 -18.98
N LEU A 697 -16.88 -0.62 -20.24
CA LEU A 697 -16.34 -1.52 -21.24
C LEU A 697 -14.97 -2.06 -20.86
N SER A 698 -14.06 -1.20 -20.40
CA SER A 698 -12.73 -1.61 -19.92
C SER A 698 -12.81 -2.55 -18.72
N ALA A 699 -13.71 -2.30 -17.78
CA ALA A 699 -13.92 -3.19 -16.63
C ALA A 699 -14.46 -4.56 -17.04
N GLU A 700 -15.39 -4.62 -18.00
CA GLU A 700 -15.94 -5.87 -18.52
C GLU A 700 -14.92 -6.66 -19.34
N MET A 701 -14.15 -5.99 -20.20
CA MET A 701 -13.04 -6.60 -20.92
C MET A 701 -12.03 -7.24 -19.96
N ALA A 702 -11.67 -6.53 -18.88
CA ALA A 702 -10.76 -7.03 -17.87
C ALA A 702 -11.30 -8.29 -17.18
N MET A 703 -12.53 -8.26 -16.65
CA MET A 703 -13.10 -9.42 -15.94
C MET A 703 -13.35 -10.62 -16.86
N LEU A 704 -13.77 -10.40 -18.11
CA LEU A 704 -13.93 -11.48 -19.10
C LEU A 704 -12.59 -12.14 -19.41
N HIS A 705 -11.53 -11.35 -19.56
CA HIS A 705 -10.17 -11.87 -19.73
C HIS A 705 -9.70 -12.64 -18.49
N THR A 706 -9.96 -12.12 -17.28
CA THR A 706 -9.64 -12.80 -16.02
C THR A 706 -10.37 -14.14 -15.90
N LEU A 707 -11.63 -14.24 -16.33
CA LEU A 707 -12.38 -15.51 -16.37
C LEU A 707 -11.81 -16.47 -17.42
N GLU A 708 -11.43 -15.98 -18.59
CA GLU A 708 -10.85 -16.82 -19.65
C GLU A 708 -9.51 -17.42 -19.22
N GLU A 709 -8.65 -16.63 -18.57
CA GLU A 709 -7.38 -17.13 -18.03
C GLU A 709 -7.54 -18.19 -16.95
N ASN A 710 -8.71 -18.21 -16.30
CA ASN A 710 -9.07 -19.11 -15.21
C ASN A 710 -10.22 -20.05 -15.62
N SER A 711 -10.36 -20.30 -16.92
CA SER A 711 -11.45 -21.08 -17.49
C SER A 711 -11.45 -22.56 -17.07
N ALA A 712 -10.31 -23.08 -16.59
CA ALA A 712 -10.21 -24.40 -15.98
C ALA A 712 -11.14 -24.58 -14.76
N TYR A 713 -11.56 -23.47 -14.13
CA TYR A 713 -12.47 -23.45 -12.98
C TYR A 713 -13.95 -23.26 -13.36
N LEU A 714 -14.26 -23.11 -14.65
CA LEU A 714 -15.62 -22.94 -15.18
C LEU A 714 -16.14 -24.26 -15.77
N SER A 715 -17.46 -24.39 -15.89
CA SER A 715 -18.06 -25.49 -16.67
C SER A 715 -17.74 -25.35 -18.15
N GLU A 716 -17.74 -26.45 -18.91
CA GLU A 716 -17.47 -26.45 -20.37
C GLU A 716 -18.29 -25.38 -21.10
N GLU A 717 -19.61 -25.41 -20.90
CA GLU A 717 -20.53 -24.48 -21.58
C GLU A 717 -20.22 -23.02 -21.26
N VAL A 718 -19.93 -22.71 -20.00
CA VAL A 718 -19.62 -21.33 -19.59
C VAL A 718 -18.26 -20.90 -20.12
N LYS A 719 -17.28 -21.80 -20.10
CA LYS A 719 -15.96 -21.57 -20.70
C LYS A 719 -16.09 -21.26 -22.18
N GLU A 720 -16.75 -22.10 -22.97
CA GLU A 720 -16.86 -21.89 -24.43
C GLU A 720 -17.46 -20.52 -24.75
N LYS A 721 -18.47 -20.10 -24.00
CA LYS A 721 -19.07 -18.76 -24.12
C LYS A 721 -18.08 -17.65 -23.74
N ILE A 722 -17.34 -17.82 -22.64
CA ILE A 722 -16.32 -16.87 -22.17
C ILE A 722 -15.17 -16.75 -23.18
N THR A 723 -14.64 -17.87 -23.67
CA THR A 723 -13.59 -17.92 -24.70
C THR A 723 -14.07 -17.23 -25.98
N ALA A 724 -15.30 -17.50 -26.41
CA ALA A 724 -15.88 -16.86 -27.60
C ALA A 724 -16.01 -15.35 -27.45
N ILE A 725 -16.60 -14.84 -26.35
CA ILE A 725 -16.72 -13.39 -26.15
C ILE A 725 -15.35 -12.73 -25.93
N ASN A 726 -14.40 -13.39 -25.29
CA ASN A 726 -13.05 -12.85 -25.11
C ASN A 726 -12.29 -12.75 -26.44
N ALA A 727 -12.49 -13.71 -27.36
CA ALA A 727 -11.97 -13.60 -28.72
C ALA A 727 -12.53 -12.36 -29.43
N ARG A 728 -13.84 -12.09 -29.29
CA ARG A 728 -14.49 -10.88 -29.82
C ARG A 728 -13.97 -9.60 -29.17
N VAL A 729 -13.73 -9.60 -27.86
CA VAL A 729 -13.08 -8.48 -27.15
C VAL A 729 -11.75 -8.14 -27.80
N LEU A 730 -10.89 -9.14 -28.02
CA LEU A 730 -9.56 -8.94 -28.59
C LEU A 730 -9.62 -8.49 -30.05
N GLU A 731 -10.59 -8.98 -30.83
CA GLU A 731 -10.82 -8.59 -32.23
C GLU A 731 -11.27 -7.13 -32.34
N GLN A 732 -12.36 -6.77 -31.66
CA GLN A 732 -12.95 -5.42 -31.71
C GLN A 732 -11.99 -4.38 -31.12
N TYR A 733 -11.31 -4.73 -30.03
CA TYR A 733 -10.29 -3.85 -29.47
C TYR A 733 -9.10 -3.69 -30.41
N GLY A 734 -8.64 -4.77 -31.06
CA GLY A 734 -7.62 -4.69 -32.12
C GLY A 734 -8.01 -3.74 -33.26
N THR A 735 -9.25 -3.84 -33.75
CA THR A 735 -9.77 -2.93 -34.79
C THR A 735 -9.74 -1.47 -34.34
N PHE A 736 -10.08 -1.19 -33.08
CA PHE A 736 -9.95 0.16 -32.51
C PHE A 736 -8.49 0.64 -32.44
N LEU A 737 -7.54 -0.24 -32.10
CA LEU A 737 -6.12 0.12 -32.01
C LEU A 737 -5.48 0.33 -33.39
N ASP A 738 -5.94 -0.38 -34.42
CA ASP A 738 -5.49 -0.25 -35.81
C ASP A 738 -5.86 1.09 -36.45
N ASP A 739 -6.93 1.74 -35.96
CA ASP A 739 -7.33 3.05 -36.45
C ASP A 739 -6.37 4.16 -35.96
N LYS A 740 -5.65 4.76 -36.91
CA LYS A 740 -4.74 5.89 -36.67
C LYS A 740 -5.49 7.17 -36.27
N GLN A 741 -6.74 7.30 -36.65
CA GLN A 741 -7.65 8.40 -36.30
C GLN A 741 -8.69 7.98 -35.26
N ARG A 742 -8.38 6.91 -34.49
CA ARG A 742 -9.30 6.38 -33.48
C ARG A 742 -9.77 7.47 -32.52
N PRO A 743 -11.03 7.41 -32.07
CA PRO A 743 -11.52 8.32 -31.06
C PRO A 743 -10.75 8.13 -29.74
N LYS A 744 -10.88 9.13 -28.87
CA LYS A 744 -10.20 9.15 -27.56
C LYS A 744 -10.59 7.98 -26.65
N TYR A 745 -11.81 7.49 -26.79
CA TYR A 745 -12.41 6.44 -25.97
C TYR A 745 -12.87 5.29 -26.88
N PHE A 746 -12.62 4.05 -26.48
CA PHE A 746 -12.98 2.87 -27.26
C PHE A 746 -14.50 2.76 -27.43
N ALA A 747 -15.29 3.03 -26.38
CA ALA A 747 -16.76 3.03 -26.44
C ALA A 747 -17.37 4.06 -27.42
N GLN A 748 -16.57 5.01 -27.93
CA GLN A 748 -17.01 5.94 -28.96
C GLN A 748 -16.86 5.37 -30.39
N SER A 749 -15.98 4.40 -30.57
CA SER A 749 -15.70 3.78 -31.87
C SER A 749 -16.83 2.83 -32.29
N ILE A 750 -16.93 2.58 -33.60
CA ILE A 750 -17.86 1.59 -34.16
C ILE A 750 -17.59 0.20 -33.57
N ALA A 751 -16.32 -0.17 -33.43
CA ALA A 751 -15.90 -1.44 -32.84
C ALA A 751 -16.30 -1.54 -31.36
N GLY A 752 -16.13 -0.46 -30.59
CA GLY A 752 -16.55 -0.42 -29.19
C GLY A 752 -18.07 -0.52 -29.00
N ASP A 753 -18.86 0.21 -29.81
CA ASP A 753 -20.33 0.10 -29.80
C ASP A 753 -20.80 -1.32 -30.18
N THR A 754 -20.14 -1.93 -31.17
CA THR A 754 -20.39 -3.32 -31.57
C THR A 754 -20.10 -4.28 -30.41
N LEU A 755 -18.94 -4.15 -29.77
CA LEU A 755 -18.57 -5.00 -28.63
C LEU A 755 -19.53 -4.83 -27.45
N ILE A 756 -19.98 -3.61 -27.15
CA ILE A 756 -20.99 -3.38 -26.09
C ILE A 756 -22.27 -4.17 -26.36
N LYS A 757 -22.75 -4.19 -27.61
CA LYS A 757 -23.93 -4.97 -28.01
C LYS A 757 -23.69 -6.47 -27.88
N GLU A 758 -22.52 -6.96 -28.29
CA GLU A 758 -22.11 -8.36 -28.17
C GLU A 758 -22.03 -8.79 -26.70
N ILE A 759 -21.42 -7.98 -25.82
CA ILE A 759 -21.36 -8.28 -24.38
C ILE A 759 -22.76 -8.28 -23.74
N ARG A 760 -23.64 -7.34 -24.11
CA ARG A 760 -25.04 -7.32 -23.65
C ARG A 760 -25.80 -8.59 -24.05
N ALA A 761 -25.57 -9.11 -25.26
CA ALA A 761 -26.16 -10.37 -25.72
C ALA A 761 -25.58 -11.57 -24.93
N PHE A 762 -24.25 -11.66 -24.88
CA PHE A 762 -23.53 -12.67 -24.13
C PHE A 762 -23.98 -12.77 -22.66
N LYS A 763 -24.15 -11.64 -21.96
CA LYS A 763 -24.59 -11.63 -20.56
C LYS A 763 -25.95 -12.27 -20.34
N LYS A 764 -26.91 -12.03 -21.25
CA LYS A 764 -28.24 -12.66 -21.21
C LYS A 764 -28.16 -14.17 -21.40
N GLU A 765 -27.30 -14.62 -22.32
CA GLU A 765 -27.06 -16.05 -22.55
C GLU A 765 -26.36 -16.69 -21.35
N LEU A 766 -25.37 -16.01 -20.77
CA LEU A 766 -24.62 -16.47 -19.61
C LEU A 766 -25.51 -16.63 -18.37
N GLU A 767 -26.42 -15.68 -18.12
CA GLU A 767 -27.36 -15.73 -16.99
C GLU A 767 -28.17 -17.04 -16.97
N SER A 768 -28.61 -17.51 -18.15
CA SER A 768 -29.33 -18.77 -18.27
C SER A 768 -28.44 -20.01 -17.99
N GLY A 769 -27.18 -20.00 -18.45
CA GLY A 769 -26.26 -21.13 -18.32
C GLY A 769 -25.69 -21.34 -16.91
N LEU A 770 -25.61 -20.28 -16.10
CA LEU A 770 -25.06 -20.37 -14.73
C LEU A 770 -25.99 -21.10 -13.74
N SER A 771 -27.25 -21.33 -14.10
CA SER A 771 -28.25 -21.94 -13.21
C SER A 771 -28.18 -23.47 -13.14
N GLN A 772 -27.39 -24.11 -14.01
CA GLN A 772 -27.36 -25.57 -14.20
C GLN A 772 -26.03 -26.23 -13.82
N GLN A 773 -25.17 -25.54 -13.08
CA GLN A 773 -23.82 -26.02 -12.83
C GLN A 773 -23.75 -27.20 -11.85
N GLU A 774 -22.76 -28.07 -12.08
CA GLU A 774 -22.40 -29.18 -11.18
C GLU A 774 -22.12 -28.68 -9.75
N ASP A 775 -22.25 -29.58 -8.78
CA ASP A 775 -21.89 -29.27 -7.39
C ASP A 775 -20.36 -29.11 -7.28
N VAL A 776 -19.90 -27.85 -7.27
CA VAL A 776 -18.49 -27.49 -7.08
C VAL A 776 -18.28 -27.00 -5.65
N ASP A 777 -17.22 -27.52 -5.01
CA ASP A 777 -16.91 -27.25 -3.60
C ASP A 777 -15.57 -26.53 -3.40
N ASP A 778 -14.71 -26.45 -4.42
CA ASP A 778 -13.44 -25.72 -4.31
C ASP A 778 -13.64 -24.21 -4.46
N LEU A 779 -12.90 -23.44 -3.65
CA LEU A 779 -13.08 -21.99 -3.57
C LEU A 779 -12.74 -21.25 -4.88
N PRO A 780 -11.68 -21.62 -5.64
CA PRO A 780 -11.43 -21.06 -6.98
C PRO A 780 -12.62 -21.19 -7.93
N SER A 781 -13.20 -22.38 -8.09
CA SER A 781 -14.40 -22.56 -8.93
C SER A 781 -15.61 -21.80 -8.40
N LEU A 782 -15.84 -21.78 -7.09
CA LEU A 782 -16.93 -20.98 -6.50
C LEU A 782 -16.76 -19.48 -6.80
N ALA A 783 -15.53 -18.96 -6.68
CA ALA A 783 -15.24 -17.55 -6.95
C ALA A 783 -15.35 -17.19 -8.43
N SER A 784 -14.87 -18.05 -9.33
CA SER A 784 -14.98 -17.85 -10.79
C SER A 784 -16.45 -17.83 -11.22
N ASN A 785 -17.28 -18.75 -10.73
CA ASN A 785 -18.72 -18.78 -11.05
C ASN A 785 -19.49 -17.62 -10.41
N ALA A 786 -19.11 -17.21 -9.18
CA ALA A 786 -19.65 -15.99 -8.57
C ALA A 786 -19.32 -14.75 -9.41
N LEU A 787 -18.07 -14.61 -9.87
CA LEU A 787 -17.68 -13.47 -10.73
C LEU A 787 -18.43 -13.51 -12.07
N ALA A 788 -18.53 -14.67 -12.73
CA ALA A 788 -19.31 -14.83 -13.95
C ALA A 788 -20.78 -14.41 -13.75
N ARG A 789 -21.39 -14.78 -12.62
CA ARG A 789 -22.74 -14.35 -12.26
C ARG A 789 -22.85 -12.84 -12.03
N MET A 790 -21.87 -12.22 -11.36
CA MET A 790 -21.83 -10.76 -11.19
C MET A 790 -21.72 -10.01 -12.53
N ILE A 791 -21.04 -10.59 -13.52
CA ILE A 791 -20.97 -10.05 -14.89
C ILE A 791 -22.32 -10.20 -15.59
N ALA A 792 -22.89 -11.42 -15.59
CA ALA A 792 -24.16 -11.73 -16.23
C ALA A 792 -25.31 -10.82 -15.74
N THR A 793 -25.35 -10.61 -14.43
CA THR A 793 -26.41 -9.84 -13.75
C THR A 793 -26.09 -8.34 -13.57
N ASN A 794 -25.00 -7.85 -14.16
CA ASN A 794 -24.53 -6.46 -14.04
C ASN A 794 -24.32 -5.97 -12.60
N GLN A 795 -24.13 -6.86 -11.62
CA GLN A 795 -23.96 -6.45 -10.22
C GLN A 795 -22.64 -5.72 -9.97
N HIS A 796 -21.62 -5.98 -10.79
CA HIS A 796 -20.38 -5.20 -10.80
C HIS A 796 -20.58 -3.73 -11.21
N TRP A 797 -21.75 -3.37 -11.78
CA TRP A 797 -22.08 -1.97 -12.06
C TRP A 797 -22.45 -1.20 -10.80
N ASP A 798 -23.03 -1.91 -9.83
CA ASP A 798 -23.48 -1.31 -8.58
C ASP A 798 -22.28 -1.07 -7.66
N VAL A 799 -22.09 0.19 -7.27
CA VAL A 799 -20.99 0.60 -6.38
C VAL A 799 -20.99 -0.14 -5.04
N ARG A 800 -22.14 -0.67 -4.58
CA ARG A 800 -22.25 -1.48 -3.36
C ARG A 800 -21.46 -2.79 -3.45
N TYR A 801 -21.28 -3.31 -4.66
CA TYR A 801 -20.64 -4.60 -4.90
C TYR A 801 -19.24 -4.46 -5.52
N GLY A 802 -18.77 -3.23 -5.78
CA GLY A 802 -17.48 -3.01 -6.42
C GLY A 802 -16.28 -3.64 -5.69
N GLN A 803 -16.27 -3.59 -4.36
CA GLN A 803 -15.26 -4.26 -3.54
C GLN A 803 -15.30 -5.78 -3.66
N LEU A 804 -16.51 -6.36 -3.73
CA LEU A 804 -16.70 -7.80 -3.89
C LEU A 804 -16.23 -8.24 -5.27
N SER A 805 -16.67 -7.57 -6.33
CA SER A 805 -16.26 -7.87 -7.71
C SER A 805 -14.75 -7.82 -7.88
N GLN A 806 -14.10 -6.77 -7.37
CA GLN A 806 -12.65 -6.65 -7.45
C GLN A 806 -11.92 -7.69 -6.59
N ALA A 807 -12.40 -7.99 -5.39
CA ALA A 807 -11.78 -9.03 -4.56
C ALA A 807 -11.86 -10.41 -5.22
N LEU A 808 -12.99 -10.74 -5.87
CA LEU A 808 -13.15 -12.00 -6.60
C LEU A 808 -12.27 -12.03 -7.86
N SER A 809 -12.26 -10.96 -8.66
CA SER A 809 -11.41 -10.82 -9.85
C SER A 809 -9.92 -11.00 -9.48
N MET A 810 -9.43 -10.28 -8.48
CA MET A 810 -8.05 -10.42 -8.00
C MET A 810 -7.76 -11.81 -7.41
N TYR A 811 -8.73 -12.43 -6.72
CA TYR A 811 -8.54 -13.73 -6.06
C TYR A 811 -8.32 -14.87 -7.05
N ILE A 812 -9.03 -14.87 -8.18
CA ILE A 812 -8.86 -15.92 -9.19
C ILE A 812 -7.62 -15.70 -10.05
N GLU A 813 -7.10 -14.47 -10.13
CA GLU A 813 -5.80 -14.20 -10.75
C GLU A 813 -4.63 -14.83 -9.97
N TRP A 814 -3.63 -15.27 -10.73
CA TRP A 814 -2.36 -15.73 -10.17
C TRP A 814 -1.55 -14.57 -9.56
N ALA A 815 -1.39 -13.53 -10.37
CA ALA A 815 -0.80 -12.26 -9.98
C ALA A 815 -1.80 -11.18 -10.32
N SER A 816 -2.12 -10.33 -9.34
CA SER A 816 -3.04 -9.22 -9.49
C SER A 816 -2.34 -7.91 -9.14
N THR A 817 -2.67 -6.82 -9.84
CA THR A 817 -2.27 -5.49 -9.42
C THR A 817 -3.47 -4.62 -9.10
N GLY A 818 -3.31 -3.74 -8.13
CA GLY A 818 -4.34 -2.77 -7.77
C GLY A 818 -3.79 -1.43 -7.33
N GLY A 819 -4.55 -0.36 -7.58
CA GLY A 819 -4.12 1.00 -7.29
C GLY A 819 -5.27 1.93 -6.95
N CYS A 820 -5.01 2.93 -6.10
CA CYS A 820 -5.95 4.02 -5.82
C CYS A 820 -5.21 5.36 -5.81
N LYS A 821 -5.84 6.42 -6.33
CA LYS A 821 -5.30 7.78 -6.35
C LYS A 821 -5.23 8.47 -4.98
N SER A 822 -6.17 8.19 -4.08
CA SER A 822 -6.31 9.00 -2.86
C SER A 822 -6.48 8.20 -1.58
N GLY A 823 -6.74 6.90 -1.65
CA GLY A 823 -7.10 6.12 -0.47
C GLY A 823 -6.39 4.79 -0.43
N ASN A 824 -5.35 4.66 0.41
CA ASN A 824 -4.81 3.33 0.65
C ASN A 824 -5.80 2.44 1.40
N GLU A 825 -6.74 3.01 2.15
CA GLU A 825 -7.80 2.25 2.81
C GLU A 825 -8.61 1.41 1.83
N ARG A 826 -8.88 1.91 0.61
CA ARG A 826 -9.71 1.20 -0.38
C ARG A 826 -8.96 0.02 -0.97
N ASN A 827 -7.70 0.26 -1.31
CA ASN A 827 -6.80 -0.80 -1.75
C ASN A 827 -6.67 -1.86 -0.66
N GLN A 828 -6.42 -1.44 0.59
CA GLN A 828 -6.38 -2.35 1.72
C GLN A 828 -7.66 -3.15 1.82
N ASP A 829 -8.81 -2.51 1.75
CA ASP A 829 -10.09 -3.19 1.96
C ASP A 829 -10.34 -4.32 0.95
N VAL A 830 -9.98 -4.11 -0.32
CA VAL A 830 -10.00 -5.16 -1.36
C VAL A 830 -8.90 -6.20 -1.10
N MET A 831 -7.67 -5.76 -0.83
CA MET A 831 -6.52 -6.66 -0.56
C MET A 831 -6.74 -7.55 0.66
N LEU A 832 -7.47 -7.08 1.66
CA LEU A 832 -7.85 -7.88 2.82
C LEU A 832 -8.83 -8.98 2.42
N ARG A 833 -9.85 -8.67 1.62
CA ARG A 833 -10.77 -9.70 1.14
C ARG A 833 -10.02 -10.75 0.32
N PHE A 834 -9.12 -10.30 -0.57
CA PHE A 834 -8.23 -11.17 -1.32
C PHE A 834 -7.38 -12.08 -0.43
N ALA A 835 -6.64 -11.51 0.54
CA ALA A 835 -5.75 -12.28 1.40
C ALA A 835 -6.52 -13.28 2.29
N LEU A 836 -7.77 -12.97 2.64
CA LEU A 836 -8.61 -13.82 3.47
C LEU A 836 -9.07 -15.03 2.65
N LEU A 837 -9.54 -14.79 1.43
CA LEU A 837 -9.92 -15.85 0.51
C LEU A 837 -8.72 -16.75 0.20
N LYS A 838 -7.52 -16.19 0.00
CA LYS A 838 -6.30 -17.00 -0.16
C LYS A 838 -5.96 -17.80 1.11
N SER A 839 -5.98 -17.20 2.30
CA SER A 839 -5.75 -17.93 3.56
C SER A 839 -6.74 -19.09 3.77
N ILE A 840 -8.02 -18.87 3.46
CA ILE A 840 -9.06 -19.90 3.52
C ILE A 840 -8.76 -21.01 2.50
N HIS A 841 -8.47 -20.64 1.26
CA HIS A 841 -8.14 -21.59 0.19
C HIS A 841 -6.98 -22.50 0.60
N GLU A 842 -5.85 -21.92 1.01
CA GLU A 842 -4.67 -22.71 1.41
C GLU A 842 -4.99 -23.65 2.58
N ARG A 843 -5.65 -23.15 3.64
CA ARG A 843 -6.01 -24.00 4.80
C ARG A 843 -6.90 -25.17 4.45
N VAL A 844 -7.82 -24.99 3.51
CA VAL A 844 -8.71 -26.06 3.05
C VAL A 844 -7.94 -27.04 2.16
N GLU A 845 -7.10 -26.55 1.26
CA GLU A 845 -6.25 -27.38 0.39
C GLU A 845 -5.26 -28.23 1.20
N HIS A 846 -4.60 -27.66 2.21
CA HIS A 846 -3.71 -28.39 3.14
C HIS A 846 -4.46 -29.28 4.14
N ASN A 847 -5.78 -29.35 4.04
CA ASN A 847 -6.64 -30.17 4.90
C ASN A 847 -7.53 -31.12 4.07
N ASP A 848 -7.02 -31.58 2.93
CA ASP A 848 -7.68 -32.51 2.00
C ASP A 848 -9.04 -32.04 1.45
N GLY A 849 -9.26 -30.73 1.45
CA GLY A 849 -10.54 -30.11 1.08
C GLY A 849 -11.56 -30.05 2.23
N LYS A 850 -11.19 -30.41 3.46
CA LYS A 850 -12.10 -30.39 4.61
C LYS A 850 -12.15 -29.00 5.26
N LEU A 851 -13.35 -28.59 5.65
CA LEU A 851 -13.63 -27.28 6.25
C LEU A 851 -13.53 -27.25 7.79
N ASP A 852 -13.13 -28.35 8.44
CA ASP A 852 -13.10 -28.50 9.90
C ASP A 852 -12.07 -27.60 10.59
N LYS A 853 -10.99 -27.22 9.90
CA LYS A 853 -10.01 -26.22 10.38
C LYS A 853 -10.48 -24.76 10.25
N LEU A 854 -11.60 -24.51 9.58
CA LEU A 854 -12.15 -23.17 9.42
C LEU A 854 -13.06 -22.79 10.59
N GLN A 855 -13.09 -21.50 10.90
CA GLN A 855 -14.05 -20.94 11.85
C GLN A 855 -15.45 -20.81 11.20
N GLU A 856 -16.50 -20.72 12.01
CA GLU A 856 -17.88 -20.61 11.53
C GLU A 856 -18.12 -19.43 10.58
N HIS A 857 -17.45 -18.30 10.81
CA HIS A 857 -17.56 -17.14 9.92
C HIS A 857 -16.88 -17.37 8.56
N GLU A 858 -15.82 -18.16 8.52
CA GLU A 858 -15.11 -18.54 7.29
C GLU A 858 -15.90 -19.60 6.52
N LYS A 859 -16.51 -20.58 7.21
CA LYS A 859 -17.46 -21.52 6.61
C LYS A 859 -18.68 -20.81 6.01
N ALA A 860 -19.12 -19.71 6.62
CA ALA A 860 -20.19 -18.89 6.07
C ALA A 860 -19.82 -18.29 4.70
N ILE A 861 -18.54 -17.97 4.44
CA ILE A 861 -18.09 -17.53 3.12
C ILE A 861 -18.34 -18.63 2.09
N TYR A 862 -17.95 -19.88 2.37
CA TYR A 862 -18.22 -21.02 1.48
C TYR A 862 -19.71 -21.19 1.21
N ALA A 863 -20.52 -21.20 2.27
CA ALA A 863 -21.96 -21.40 2.14
C ALA A 863 -22.60 -20.30 1.27
N GLN A 864 -22.26 -19.04 1.51
CA GLN A 864 -22.81 -17.92 0.74
C GLN A 864 -22.25 -17.84 -0.67
N MET A 865 -20.96 -18.16 -0.88
CA MET A 865 -20.35 -18.17 -2.21
C MET A 865 -20.91 -19.32 -3.06
N LYS A 866 -21.13 -20.49 -2.46
CA LYS A 866 -21.79 -21.64 -3.10
C LYS A 866 -23.22 -21.33 -3.49
N ALA A 867 -24.03 -20.81 -2.57
CA ALA A 867 -25.41 -20.41 -2.85
C ALA A 867 -25.49 -19.35 -3.96
N TYR A 868 -24.60 -18.35 -3.91
CA TYR A 868 -24.56 -17.30 -4.92
C TYR A 868 -24.07 -17.82 -6.28
N ALA A 869 -22.98 -18.59 -6.34
CA ALA A 869 -22.48 -19.18 -7.59
C ALA A 869 -23.55 -20.05 -8.29
N LYS A 870 -24.25 -20.90 -7.53
CA LYS A 870 -25.35 -21.75 -8.02
C LYS A 870 -26.61 -20.98 -8.43
N GLY A 871 -26.76 -19.73 -8.00
CA GLY A 871 -27.97 -18.94 -8.25
C GLY A 871 -29.13 -19.28 -7.34
N GLU A 872 -28.87 -19.92 -6.21
CA GLU A 872 -29.87 -20.12 -5.14
C GLU A 872 -30.28 -18.76 -4.53
N THR A 873 -29.41 -17.75 -4.65
CA THR A 873 -29.72 -16.35 -4.38
C THR A 873 -29.26 -15.48 -5.56
N ALA A 874 -30.10 -14.53 -5.95
CA ALA A 874 -29.72 -13.46 -6.87
C ALA A 874 -29.01 -12.29 -6.15
N ASP A 875 -29.14 -12.18 -4.83
CA ASP A 875 -28.61 -11.04 -4.07
C ASP A 875 -27.21 -11.33 -3.51
N PRO A 876 -26.16 -10.58 -3.92
CA PRO A 876 -24.80 -10.75 -3.44
C PRO A 876 -24.57 -10.15 -2.04
N ASP A 877 -25.55 -9.47 -1.43
CA ASP A 877 -25.38 -8.84 -0.11
C ASP A 877 -25.02 -9.84 0.99
N ALA A 878 -25.55 -11.07 0.94
CA ALA A 878 -25.22 -12.10 1.90
C ALA A 878 -23.76 -12.56 1.80
N LEU A 879 -23.25 -12.73 0.57
CA LEU A 879 -21.85 -13.04 0.30
C LEU A 879 -20.94 -11.87 0.72
N ARG A 880 -21.29 -10.64 0.32
CA ARG A 880 -20.57 -9.43 0.72
C ARG A 880 -20.48 -9.32 2.24
N ALA A 881 -21.60 -9.51 2.94
CA ALA A 881 -21.66 -9.45 4.40
C ALA A 881 -20.85 -10.56 5.07
N ALA A 882 -20.90 -11.80 4.56
CA ALA A 882 -20.11 -12.92 5.09
C ALA A 882 -18.60 -12.64 5.00
N ILE A 883 -18.15 -12.10 3.86
CA ILE A 883 -16.75 -11.70 3.67
C ILE A 883 -16.39 -10.52 4.59
N ALA A 884 -17.21 -9.47 4.65
CA ALA A 884 -16.94 -8.29 5.49
C ALA A 884 -16.88 -8.65 6.99
N VAL A 885 -17.83 -9.45 7.48
CA VAL A 885 -17.83 -9.97 8.86
C VAL A 885 -16.56 -10.78 9.13
N SER A 886 -16.13 -11.59 8.17
CA SER A 886 -14.93 -12.40 8.33
C SER A 886 -13.65 -11.56 8.30
N VAL A 887 -13.53 -10.58 7.40
CA VAL A 887 -12.40 -9.64 7.40
C VAL A 887 -12.31 -8.90 8.75
N SER A 888 -13.44 -8.44 9.28
CA SER A 888 -13.52 -7.79 10.59
C SER A 888 -13.12 -8.75 11.73
N LYS A 889 -13.63 -9.99 11.73
CA LYS A 889 -13.29 -11.03 12.72
C LYS A 889 -11.86 -11.54 12.62
N CYS A 890 -11.24 -11.50 11.46
CA CYS A 890 -9.85 -11.87 11.26
C CYS A 890 -8.90 -10.66 11.45
N ASN A 891 -9.46 -9.43 11.55
CA ASN A 891 -8.80 -8.11 11.52
C ASN A 891 -7.45 -8.15 10.79
N MET A 892 -7.57 -8.47 9.52
CA MET A 892 -6.39 -8.52 8.67
C MET A 892 -5.82 -7.13 8.40
N HIS A 893 -6.46 -6.07 8.91
CA HIS A 893 -5.96 -4.71 8.93
C HIS A 893 -4.54 -4.58 9.50
N GLY A 894 -4.04 -5.45 10.38
CA GLY A 894 -2.68 -5.31 10.94
C GLY A 894 -1.58 -5.22 9.87
N GLY A 895 -1.45 -6.27 9.05
CA GLY A 895 -0.42 -6.34 8.02
C GLY A 895 -0.72 -5.47 6.78
N ALA A 896 -1.99 -5.36 6.36
CA ALA A 896 -2.32 -4.46 5.25
C ALA A 896 -2.25 -2.98 5.67
N ALA A 897 -2.54 -2.63 6.93
CA ALA A 897 -2.33 -1.28 7.46
C ALA A 897 -0.86 -0.87 7.34
N ALA A 898 0.08 -1.81 7.50
CA ALA A 898 1.50 -1.56 7.26
C ALA A 898 1.75 -1.02 5.84
N ILE A 899 1.06 -1.53 4.80
CA ILE A 899 1.13 -0.99 3.43
C ILE A 899 0.75 0.51 3.38
N SER A 900 -0.25 0.98 4.15
CA SER A 900 -0.62 2.43 4.16
C SER A 900 0.36 3.25 4.95
N ARG A 901 0.82 2.67 6.05
CA ARG A 901 1.76 3.30 6.94
C ARG A 901 3.05 3.58 6.17
N GLU A 902 3.61 2.57 5.51
CA GLU A 902 4.86 2.71 4.75
C GLU A 902 4.75 3.52 3.46
N ASP A 903 3.57 3.59 2.83
CA ASP A 903 3.39 4.27 1.54
C ASP A 903 3.04 5.77 1.65
N GLN A 904 2.30 6.20 2.69
CA GLN A 904 1.74 7.56 2.74
C GLN A 904 1.93 8.29 4.07
N GLY A 905 2.66 7.71 5.03
CA GLY A 905 2.72 8.30 6.37
C GLY A 905 1.38 8.23 7.12
N GLY A 906 0.36 7.57 6.55
CA GLY A 906 -1.03 7.70 6.94
C GLY A 906 -1.64 6.40 7.45
N ALA A 907 -2.45 6.47 8.51
CA ALA A 907 -3.43 5.43 8.79
C ALA A 907 -4.49 5.44 7.67
N ALA A 908 -5.15 4.29 7.45
CA ALA A 908 -6.26 4.12 6.52
C ALA A 908 -7.25 5.30 6.62
N LYS A 909 -7.53 6.03 5.52
CA LYS A 909 -8.53 7.12 5.51
C LYS A 909 -9.94 6.55 5.45
N VAL A 910 -10.33 5.68 6.38
CA VAL A 910 -11.76 5.54 6.62
C VAL A 910 -12.15 6.85 7.30
N SER A 911 -13.24 7.52 6.96
CA SER A 911 -13.81 8.53 7.84
C SER A 911 -15.26 8.15 8.03
N SER A 912 -15.65 7.77 9.24
CA SER A 912 -17.06 7.77 9.62
C SER A 912 -17.53 9.22 9.55
N PHE A 913 -18.32 9.55 8.52
CA PHE A 913 -19.11 10.77 8.49
C PHE A 913 -20.21 10.65 9.56
N SER A 914 -19.81 10.75 10.81
CA SER A 914 -20.73 10.88 11.95
C SER A 914 -20.97 12.35 12.31
N PHE A 915 -20.68 13.32 11.43
CA PHE A 915 -20.80 14.75 11.74
C PHE A 915 -22.17 15.12 12.35
N ILE A 916 -23.26 14.44 11.96
CA ILE A 916 -24.58 14.65 12.56
C ILE A 916 -24.75 13.96 13.93
N GLN A 917 -24.09 12.83 14.18
CA GLN A 917 -24.15 12.10 15.46
C GLN A 917 -23.17 12.68 16.51
N ASP A 918 -22.01 13.18 16.09
CA ASP A 918 -20.92 13.65 16.97
C ASP A 918 -21.07 15.12 17.42
N ILE A 919 -22.01 15.87 16.85
CA ILE A 919 -22.43 17.14 17.43
C ILE A 919 -23.12 16.82 18.77
N LYS A 920 -22.41 17.01 19.88
CA LYS A 920 -22.97 16.84 21.24
C LYS A 920 -24.00 17.92 21.60
N SER A 921 -24.01 19.04 20.88
CA SER A 921 -24.94 20.16 21.07
C SER A 921 -26.25 19.91 20.31
N SER A 922 -27.35 19.78 21.04
CA SER A 922 -28.71 19.70 20.48
C SER A 922 -29.00 20.87 19.53
N PHE A 923 -28.47 22.05 19.84
CA PHE A 923 -28.62 23.26 19.02
C PHE A 923 -27.90 23.18 17.68
N LEU A 924 -26.66 22.67 17.64
CA LEU A 924 -25.90 22.52 16.39
C LEU A 924 -26.46 21.40 15.49
N ARG A 925 -27.07 20.35 16.08
CA ARG A 925 -27.82 19.35 15.29
C ARG A 925 -29.07 19.96 14.67
N TRP A 926 -29.75 20.81 15.42
CA TRP A 926 -30.94 21.51 14.95
C TRP A 926 -30.60 22.52 13.84
N SER A 927 -29.53 23.32 13.99
CA SER A 927 -29.11 24.26 12.96
C SER A 927 -28.53 23.59 11.71
N ALA A 928 -27.83 22.47 11.84
CA ALA A 928 -27.42 21.66 10.69
C ALA A 928 -28.63 21.07 9.92
N ARG A 929 -29.69 20.65 10.65
CA ARG A 929 -30.95 20.21 10.05
C ARG A 929 -31.71 21.35 9.38
N ILE A 930 -31.66 22.56 9.94
CA ILE A 930 -32.23 23.77 9.30
C ILE A 930 -31.43 24.17 8.07
N ALA A 931 -30.10 24.11 8.10
CA ALA A 931 -29.27 24.40 6.94
C ALA A 931 -29.52 23.39 5.80
N LEU A 932 -29.65 22.11 6.12
CA LEU A 932 -30.09 21.08 5.18
C LEU A 932 -31.54 21.31 4.70
N GLY A 933 -32.43 21.77 5.58
CA GLY A 933 -33.80 22.17 5.23
C GLY A 933 -33.87 23.39 4.32
N LEU A 934 -32.98 24.37 4.49
CA LEU A 934 -32.85 25.56 3.64
C LEU A 934 -32.22 25.22 2.29
N VAL A 935 -31.26 24.29 2.24
CA VAL A 935 -30.75 23.73 0.97
C VAL A 935 -31.82 22.91 0.27
N ALA A 936 -32.66 22.18 1.02
CA ALA A 936 -33.81 21.45 0.47
C ALA A 936 -34.91 22.40 -0.05
N LEU A 937 -35.11 23.57 0.57
CA LEU A 937 -36.00 24.62 0.11
C LEU A 937 -35.46 25.35 -1.13
N ALA A 938 -34.15 25.61 -1.20
CA ALA A 938 -33.50 26.22 -2.37
C ALA A 938 -33.44 25.26 -3.57
N THR A 939 -33.41 23.95 -3.33
CA THR A 939 -33.46 22.90 -4.36
C THR A 939 -34.88 22.36 -4.60
N PHE A 940 -35.89 22.90 -3.92
CA PHE A 940 -37.29 22.48 -4.03
C PHE A 940 -37.85 22.53 -5.47
N PRO A 941 -37.51 23.53 -6.32
CA PRO A 941 -37.93 23.53 -7.72
C PRO A 941 -37.35 22.34 -8.51
N LEU A 942 -36.13 21.91 -8.18
CA LEU A 942 -35.49 20.74 -8.79
C LEU A 942 -36.07 19.43 -8.25
N LEU A 943 -36.50 19.39 -6.98
CA LEU A 943 -37.16 18.23 -6.37
C LEU A 943 -38.63 18.06 -6.81
N ALA A 944 -39.23 19.05 -7.48
CA ALA A 944 -40.54 18.92 -8.12
C ALA A 944 -40.48 18.07 -9.40
N ILE A 945 -39.30 17.89 -9.99
CA ILE A 945 -39.06 17.04 -11.16
C ILE A 945 -38.96 15.58 -10.68
N PRO A 946 -39.93 14.69 -10.98
CA PRO A 946 -39.99 13.35 -10.39
C PRO A 946 -38.72 12.49 -10.55
N PRO A 947 -38.00 12.53 -11.70
CA PRO A 947 -36.71 11.87 -11.84
C PRO A 947 -35.64 12.37 -10.85
N VAL A 948 -35.56 13.68 -10.64
CA VAL A 948 -34.58 14.31 -9.74
C VAL A 948 -34.91 14.01 -8.29
N ARG A 949 -36.20 14.03 -7.93
CA ARG A 949 -36.69 13.61 -6.61
C ARG A 949 -36.32 12.16 -6.30
N LYS A 950 -36.58 11.24 -7.23
CA LYS A 950 -36.27 9.81 -7.07
C LYS A 950 -34.76 9.59 -6.92
N PHE A 951 -33.94 10.32 -7.68
CA PHE A 951 -32.48 10.29 -7.58
C PHE A 951 -31.98 10.76 -6.20
N TYR A 952 -32.41 11.93 -5.71
CA TYR A 952 -31.98 12.48 -4.42
C TYR A 952 -32.50 11.67 -3.23
N VAL A 953 -33.75 11.21 -3.27
CA VAL A 953 -34.36 10.43 -2.19
C VAL A 953 -33.77 9.02 -2.09
N ASN A 954 -33.55 8.34 -3.22
CA ASN A 954 -32.90 7.02 -3.21
C ASN A 954 -31.45 7.12 -2.75
N GLN A 955 -30.70 8.15 -3.20
CA GLN A 955 -29.37 8.40 -2.63
C GLN A 955 -29.43 8.65 -1.12
N LEU A 956 -30.38 9.42 -0.58
CA LEU A 956 -30.45 9.71 0.85
C LEU A 956 -30.91 8.53 1.73
N ILE A 957 -31.78 7.65 1.23
CA ILE A 957 -32.32 6.51 1.99
C ILE A 957 -31.38 5.31 1.94
N ASP A 958 -30.83 4.95 0.77
CA ASP A 958 -29.90 3.83 0.64
C ASP A 958 -28.53 4.13 1.28
N THR A 959 -28.10 5.39 1.28
CA THR A 959 -26.85 5.80 1.95
C THR A 959 -26.88 5.72 3.47
N ASN A 960 -28.05 5.64 4.12
CA ASN A 960 -28.12 5.48 5.58
C ASN A 960 -28.17 4.01 6.02
N ASN A 961 -28.90 3.14 5.31
CA ASN A 961 -29.18 1.78 5.79
C ASN A 961 -28.06 0.75 5.52
N ALA A 962 -27.43 0.79 4.34
CA ALA A 962 -26.28 -0.07 4.06
C ALA A 962 -25.01 0.44 4.78
N ALA A 963 -24.93 1.76 4.95
CA ALA A 963 -23.84 2.43 5.63
C ALA A 963 -23.78 2.17 7.12
N ASP A 964 -24.91 2.22 7.83
CA ASP A 964 -24.91 1.97 9.26
C ASP A 964 -24.60 0.50 9.57
N ARG A 965 -24.90 -0.46 8.68
CA ARG A 965 -24.55 -1.88 8.91
C ARG A 965 -23.06 -2.13 8.69
N GLU A 966 -22.49 -1.61 7.60
CA GLU A 966 -21.07 -1.80 7.29
C GLU A 966 -20.19 -0.92 8.19
N MET A 967 -20.55 0.34 8.44
CA MET A 967 -19.83 1.21 9.36
C MET A 967 -20.03 0.85 10.83
N ASN A 968 -21.13 0.24 11.29
CA ASN A 968 -21.13 -0.26 12.68
C ASN A 968 -20.22 -1.48 12.86
N LEU A 969 -19.89 -2.20 11.79
CA LEU A 969 -18.92 -3.31 11.77
C LEU A 969 -17.47 -2.83 11.47
N ASP A 970 -17.28 -1.76 10.68
CA ASP A 970 -15.99 -1.16 10.29
C ASP A 970 -15.57 0.04 11.17
N ALA A 971 -16.46 0.66 11.95
CA ALA A 971 -16.14 1.79 12.83
C ALA A 971 -15.45 1.35 14.13
N THR A 972 -14.43 0.51 13.99
CA THR A 972 -13.27 0.66 14.86
C THR A 972 -12.68 2.04 14.53
N GLY A 973 -12.50 2.92 15.52
CA GLY A 973 -12.16 4.34 15.34
C GLY A 973 -10.84 4.69 14.62
N ALA A 974 -10.22 3.77 13.87
CA ALA A 974 -9.15 4.02 12.90
C ALA A 974 -9.50 5.13 11.89
N SER A 975 -10.80 5.42 11.73
CA SER A 975 -11.29 6.40 10.79
C SER A 975 -11.02 7.88 11.17
N LYS A 976 -10.75 8.18 12.45
CA LYS A 976 -10.56 9.58 12.90
C LYS A 976 -9.09 9.98 12.98
N THR A 977 -8.19 9.01 12.86
CA THR A 977 -6.73 9.19 12.85
C THR A 977 -6.24 9.48 11.44
N GLN A 978 -6.72 10.54 10.79
CA GLN A 978 -6.03 11.06 9.60
C GLN A 978 -4.66 11.60 10.05
N ALA A 979 -3.65 10.73 10.05
CA ALA A 979 -2.31 10.99 10.54
C ALA A 979 -1.51 11.97 9.67
N HIS A 980 -2.17 12.87 8.93
CA HIS A 980 -1.52 14.02 8.27
C HIS A 980 -2.35 15.31 8.42
N LYS A 981 -3.68 15.24 8.63
CA LYS A 981 -4.49 16.44 8.88
C LYS A 981 -4.25 16.92 10.31
N GLY A 982 -3.70 18.13 10.44
CA GLY A 982 -3.39 18.74 11.74
C GLY A 982 -2.18 18.12 12.46
N GLN A 983 -1.43 17.22 11.82
CA GLN A 983 -0.23 16.66 12.44
C GLN A 983 0.86 17.69 12.62
N ASP A 984 1.03 18.62 11.68
CA ASP A 984 1.97 19.73 11.81
C ASP A 984 1.63 20.58 13.04
N LYS A 985 0.35 20.88 13.24
CA LYS A 985 -0.15 21.56 14.44
C LYS A 985 0.10 20.72 15.69
N ARG A 986 -0.28 19.44 15.69
CA ARG A 986 -0.12 18.56 16.86
C ARG A 986 1.35 18.32 17.21
N THR A 987 2.22 18.19 16.22
CA THR A 987 3.67 18.06 16.44
C THR A 987 4.24 19.33 17.07
N ARG A 988 3.82 20.53 16.63
CA ARG A 988 4.20 21.80 17.30
C ARG A 988 3.73 21.84 18.75
N GLU A 989 2.51 21.41 19.03
CA GLU A 989 1.98 21.31 20.39
C GLU A 989 2.81 20.37 21.26
N VAL A 990 3.15 19.18 20.74
CA VAL A 990 4.00 18.20 21.42
C VAL A 990 5.41 18.74 21.64
N VAL A 991 6.01 19.44 20.67
CA VAL A 991 7.32 20.07 20.83
C VAL A 991 7.29 21.09 21.96
N LEU A 992 6.28 21.96 22.01
CA LEU A 992 6.12 22.93 23.09
C LEU A 992 5.88 22.26 24.45
N GLU A 993 5.18 21.13 24.48
CA GLU A 993 4.98 20.32 25.70
C GLU A 993 6.31 19.75 26.21
N VAL A 994 7.07 19.07 25.34
CA VAL A 994 8.39 18.50 25.69
C VAL A 994 9.33 19.59 26.19
N LEU A 995 9.41 20.73 25.50
CA LEU A 995 10.26 21.85 25.94
C LEU A 995 9.85 22.36 27.32
N LYS A 996 8.55 22.54 27.60
CA LYS A 996 8.06 22.99 28.92
C LYS A 996 8.39 22.02 30.05
N GLU A 997 8.46 20.72 29.78
CA GLU A 997 8.79 19.69 30.77
C GLU A 997 10.30 19.52 30.97
N ASP A 998 11.09 19.89 29.97
CA ASP A 998 12.55 19.81 29.98
C ASP A 998 13.20 20.79 30.96
N GLU A 999 14.26 20.36 31.64
CA GLU A 999 14.96 21.14 32.66
C GLU A 999 15.57 22.46 32.15
N LEU A 1000 15.85 22.56 30.84
CA LEU A 1000 16.41 23.79 30.25
C LEU A 1000 15.37 24.91 30.18
N PHE A 1001 14.08 24.57 30.09
CA PHE A 1001 13.00 25.56 29.94
C PHE A 1001 11.98 25.54 31.08
N ASN A 1002 12.09 24.60 32.03
CA ASN A 1002 11.21 24.54 33.18
C ASN A 1002 11.77 25.32 34.37
N LYS A 1003 11.12 26.44 34.72
CA LYS A 1003 11.54 27.29 35.85
C LYS A 1003 11.62 26.54 37.19
N LYS A 1004 10.75 25.53 37.41
CA LYS A 1004 10.76 24.72 38.65
C LYS A 1004 11.96 23.77 38.71
N LYS A 1005 12.58 23.44 37.57
CA LYS A 1005 13.81 22.63 37.47
C LYS A 1005 15.07 23.51 37.27
N GLY A 1006 14.97 24.82 37.52
CA GLY A 1006 16.07 25.76 37.35
C GLY A 1006 16.35 26.20 35.91
N GLY A 1007 15.44 25.93 34.97
CA GLY A 1007 15.52 26.41 33.58
C GLY A 1007 14.90 27.79 33.34
N THR A 1008 14.95 28.26 32.10
CA THR A 1008 14.36 29.54 31.68
C THR A 1008 13.18 29.31 30.74
N GLU A 1009 11.98 29.67 31.19
CA GLU A 1009 10.74 29.52 30.40
C GLU A 1009 10.83 30.18 29.03
N LEU A 1010 10.15 29.57 28.06
CA LEU A 1010 10.01 30.12 26.71
C LEU A 1010 9.30 31.48 26.75
N THR A 1011 9.98 32.51 26.27
CA THR A 1011 9.43 33.85 26.06
C THR A 1011 8.33 33.84 24.99
N SER A 1012 7.54 34.91 24.90
CA SER A 1012 6.54 35.06 23.84
C SER A 1012 7.18 35.00 22.45
N THR A 1013 8.32 35.66 22.26
CA THR A 1013 9.07 35.70 21.00
C THR A 1013 9.59 34.32 20.61
N GLU A 1014 10.09 33.53 21.57
CA GLU A 1014 10.54 32.16 21.30
C GLU A 1014 9.38 31.23 20.96
N LYS A 1015 8.22 31.41 21.60
CA LYS A 1015 6.97 30.69 21.23
C LYS A 1015 6.50 31.06 19.83
N ASP A 1016 6.71 32.30 19.39
CA ASP A 1016 6.36 32.74 18.04
C ASP A 1016 7.18 32.03 16.97
N GLY A 1017 8.41 31.60 17.26
CA GLY A 1017 9.21 30.75 16.38
C GLY A 1017 8.60 29.39 16.05
N PHE A 1018 7.61 28.93 16.83
CA PHE A 1018 6.85 27.70 16.55
C PHE A 1018 5.55 27.94 15.80
N LYS A 1019 5.08 29.18 15.72
CA LYS A 1019 3.91 29.49 14.90
C LYS A 1019 4.27 29.24 13.46
N LYS A 1020 3.35 28.64 12.70
CA LYS A 1020 3.50 28.54 11.25
C LYS A 1020 3.77 29.96 10.76
N ALA A 1021 4.95 30.22 10.20
CA ALA A 1021 5.17 31.46 9.48
C ALA A 1021 3.96 31.60 8.56
N LYS A 1022 3.31 32.77 8.54
CA LYS A 1022 2.30 33.07 7.51
C LYS A 1022 3.04 33.19 6.16
N GLY A 1023 3.73 32.13 5.76
CA GLY A 1023 4.34 31.98 4.47
C GLY A 1023 3.20 31.90 3.48
N LYS A 1024 3.25 32.82 2.53
CA LYS A 1024 2.65 32.79 1.19
C LYS A 1024 2.01 31.42 0.89
N SER A 1025 0.79 31.18 1.35
CA SER A 1025 -0.03 30.15 0.72
C SER A 1025 -0.11 30.57 -0.73
N HIS A 1026 0.19 29.67 -1.68
CA HIS A 1026 0.16 29.89 -3.14
C HIS A 1026 -0.64 31.15 -3.50
N GLU A 1027 0.04 32.15 -4.07
CA GLU A 1027 -0.55 33.44 -4.45
C GLU A 1027 -1.94 33.20 -5.02
N GLY A 1028 -2.97 33.55 -4.25
CA GLY A 1028 -4.34 33.37 -4.66
C GLY A 1028 -4.59 34.30 -5.84
N TYR A 1029 -4.93 33.75 -6.99
CA TYR A 1029 -5.48 34.51 -8.10
C TYR A 1029 -6.88 34.98 -7.71
N GLU A 1030 -7.21 36.23 -8.02
CA GLU A 1030 -8.58 36.71 -8.03
C GLU A 1030 -9.09 36.63 -9.46
N PHE A 1031 -10.29 36.06 -9.64
CA PHE A 1031 -10.96 36.03 -10.94
C PHE A 1031 -11.68 37.36 -11.15
N GLN A 1032 -11.28 38.12 -12.17
CA GLN A 1032 -12.02 39.29 -12.63
C GLN A 1032 -12.77 38.95 -13.92
N PHE A 1033 -14.04 39.36 -13.97
CA PHE A 1033 -14.88 39.26 -15.18
C PHE A 1033 -14.70 40.54 -16.00
N GLU A 1034 -14.23 40.44 -17.25
CA GLU A 1034 -14.08 41.60 -18.13
C GLU A 1034 -15.41 42.12 -18.71
N LYS A 1035 -16.53 41.39 -18.57
CA LYS A 1035 -17.82 41.75 -19.17
C LYS A 1035 -18.94 41.81 -18.13
N GLU A 1036 -19.70 42.91 -18.12
CA GLU A 1036 -20.99 43.00 -17.43
C GLU A 1036 -21.92 41.89 -17.95
N VAL A 1037 -22.28 40.95 -17.08
CA VAL A 1037 -23.14 39.79 -17.38
C VAL A 1037 -24.51 40.23 -17.96
N ALA A 1038 -24.93 41.47 -17.73
CA ALA A 1038 -26.21 42.02 -18.15
C ALA A 1038 -26.37 42.25 -19.68
N LYS A 1039 -25.34 42.06 -20.51
CA LYS A 1039 -25.41 42.33 -21.97
C LYS A 1039 -25.19 41.12 -22.89
N VAL A 1040 -25.09 39.90 -22.36
CA VAL A 1040 -24.97 38.70 -23.20
C VAL A 1040 -26.36 38.33 -23.72
N LYS A 1041 -26.66 38.70 -24.98
CA LYS A 1041 -27.88 38.22 -25.66
C LYS A 1041 -27.83 36.70 -25.79
N VAL A 1042 -28.83 36.04 -25.24
CA VAL A 1042 -29.07 34.60 -25.40
C VAL A 1042 -29.34 34.33 -26.88
N VAL A 1043 -28.48 33.52 -27.50
CA VAL A 1043 -28.69 32.95 -28.84
C VAL A 1043 -29.14 31.49 -28.63
N GLU A 1044 -30.09 31.06 -29.46
CA GLU A 1044 -30.81 29.77 -29.43
C GLU A 1044 -29.91 28.51 -29.45
N PRO A 1045 -30.43 27.34 -29.03
CA PRO A 1045 -29.63 26.24 -28.51
C PRO A 1045 -29.21 25.28 -29.62
N GLU A 1046 -28.03 25.49 -30.16
CA GLU A 1046 -27.21 24.39 -30.64
C GLU A 1046 -25.84 24.48 -29.94
N PHE A 1047 -25.30 23.32 -29.57
CA PHE A 1047 -23.90 23.03 -29.24
C PHE A 1047 -23.48 22.73 -27.79
N ASN A 1048 -22.48 21.84 -27.80
CA ASN A 1048 -22.00 20.89 -26.81
C ASN A 1048 -20.64 21.35 -26.26
N ASP A 1049 -20.52 22.64 -25.88
CA ASP A 1049 -19.27 23.23 -25.45
C ASP A 1049 -19.05 23.07 -23.94
N GLY A 1050 -17.88 22.54 -23.55
CA GLY A 1050 -17.54 22.30 -22.15
C GLY A 1050 -17.32 23.57 -21.31
N PRO A 1051 -17.27 23.47 -19.97
CA PRO A 1051 -17.19 24.61 -19.03
C PRO A 1051 -16.01 25.56 -19.28
N LYS A 1052 -14.91 25.06 -19.84
CA LYS A 1052 -13.72 25.85 -20.17
C LYS A 1052 -14.02 26.90 -21.25
N THR A 1053 -14.80 26.55 -22.27
CA THR A 1053 -15.20 27.46 -23.34
C THR A 1053 -16.14 28.56 -22.83
N LEU A 1054 -16.93 28.25 -21.78
CA LEU A 1054 -17.77 29.24 -21.08
C LEU A 1054 -16.91 30.25 -20.30
N VAL A 1055 -15.88 29.78 -19.59
CA VAL A 1055 -14.91 30.62 -18.88
C VAL A 1055 -14.15 31.54 -19.84
N ASP A 1056 -13.73 31.00 -21.00
CA ASP A 1056 -13.06 31.77 -22.05
C ASP A 1056 -14.01 32.83 -22.68
N ARG A 1057 -15.29 32.49 -22.93
CA ARG A 1057 -16.30 33.44 -23.46
C ARG A 1057 -16.65 34.56 -22.47
N LEU A 1058 -16.66 34.26 -21.17
CA LEU A 1058 -16.91 35.24 -20.10
C LEU A 1058 -15.72 36.18 -19.88
N GLY A 1059 -14.59 35.97 -20.57
CA GLY A 1059 -13.41 36.83 -20.46
C GLY A 1059 -12.82 36.81 -19.04
N VAL A 1060 -12.85 35.66 -18.38
CA VAL A 1060 -12.31 35.52 -17.02
C VAL A 1060 -10.79 35.49 -17.11
N LYS A 1061 -10.13 36.53 -16.60
CA LYS A 1061 -8.66 36.56 -16.48
C LYS A 1061 -8.24 36.25 -15.05
N GLU A 1062 -7.26 35.37 -14.90
CA GLU A 1062 -6.55 35.17 -13.65
C GLU A 1062 -5.56 36.32 -13.44
N ILE A 1063 -5.77 37.13 -12.40
CA ILE A 1063 -4.86 38.24 -12.07
C ILE A 1063 -4.15 37.93 -10.75
N PRO A 1064 -2.80 38.04 -10.69
CA PRO A 1064 -2.06 37.96 -9.44
C PRO A 1064 -2.53 39.06 -8.49
N LYS A 1065 -2.89 38.69 -7.26
CA LYS A 1065 -3.37 39.64 -6.26
C LYS A 1065 -2.25 40.61 -5.85
N GLN A 1066 -2.23 41.82 -6.44
CA GLN A 1066 -1.31 42.87 -6.03
C GLN A 1066 -1.67 43.39 -4.64
N ARG A 1067 -0.66 43.50 -3.78
CA ARG A 1067 -0.82 43.91 -2.39
C ARG A 1067 -0.74 45.44 -2.31
N GLU A 1068 -1.86 46.12 -2.10
CA GLU A 1068 -1.82 47.52 -1.70
C GLU A 1068 -1.13 47.64 -0.34
N VAL A 1069 -0.01 48.34 -0.30
CA VAL A 1069 0.65 48.76 0.93
C VAL A 1069 -0.10 49.99 1.42
N SER A 1070 -0.99 49.81 2.39
CA SER A 1070 -1.66 50.92 3.07
C SER A 1070 -0.62 51.74 3.85
N PRO A 1071 -0.50 53.07 3.64
CA PRO A 1071 0.34 53.91 4.49
C PRO A 1071 -0.30 54.03 5.88
N ARG A 1072 0.51 53.82 6.92
CA ARG A 1072 0.14 54.14 8.31
C ARG A 1072 -0.20 55.63 8.42
N LEU A 1073 -1.47 55.94 8.70
CA LEU A 1073 -1.86 57.20 9.31
C LEU A 1073 -1.75 57.07 10.83
N GLN A 1074 -0.87 57.89 11.43
CA GLN A 1074 -0.95 58.25 12.85
C GLN A 1074 -2.17 59.16 13.03
N ILE A 1075 -3.02 58.85 14.00
CA ILE A 1075 -4.01 59.79 14.54
C ILE A 1075 -3.87 59.75 16.06
N ASP A 1076 -3.47 60.90 16.61
CA ASP A 1076 -3.51 61.21 18.03
C ASP A 1076 -4.95 61.48 18.50
N LEU A 1077 -5.20 61.10 19.75
CA LEU A 1077 -6.44 61.29 20.49
C LEU A 1077 -6.67 62.76 20.85
N VAL A 1078 -7.87 63.29 20.57
CA VAL A 1078 -8.51 64.36 21.35
C VAL A 1078 -10.02 64.07 21.50
N SER A 1079 -10.52 64.45 22.67
CA SER A 1079 -11.79 64.17 23.31
C SER A 1079 -12.96 65.10 22.94
N GLU A 1080 -14.16 64.68 23.40
CA GLU A 1080 -15.36 65.45 23.81
C GLU A 1080 -16.61 65.56 22.90
N HIS A 1081 -17.68 64.97 23.46
CA HIS A 1081 -19.07 65.45 23.68
C HIS A 1081 -20.17 65.58 22.59
N ASN A 1082 -21.27 64.88 22.94
CA ASN A 1082 -22.71 65.25 22.98
C ASN A 1082 -23.70 65.02 21.81
N GLU A 1083 -24.79 64.32 22.22
CA GLU A 1083 -26.25 64.46 21.91
C GLU A 1083 -26.71 64.34 20.43
N GLY A 1084 -27.82 63.70 20.05
CA GLY A 1084 -28.95 63.05 20.72
C GLY A 1084 -30.03 62.73 19.65
N LEU A 1085 -30.99 61.84 20.00
CA LEU A 1085 -32.40 61.70 19.53
C LEU A 1085 -32.72 61.77 18.00
N GLY A 1086 -33.53 60.93 17.36
CA GLY A 1086 -34.50 59.92 17.76
C GLY A 1086 -35.49 59.65 16.60
N VAL A 1087 -36.44 58.75 16.86
CA VAL A 1087 -37.79 58.61 16.24
C VAL A 1087 -37.98 57.70 14.99
N ILE A 1088 -38.69 56.61 15.26
CA ILE A 1088 -39.47 55.67 14.41
C ILE A 1088 -40.86 56.33 14.16
N PRO A 1089 -41.59 56.17 13.02
CA PRO A 1089 -42.66 55.14 12.95
C PRO A 1089 -43.18 54.61 11.58
N THR A 1090 -43.40 53.28 11.55
CA THR A 1090 -44.63 52.52 11.24
C THR A 1090 -45.34 52.48 9.86
N LYS A 1091 -45.62 51.22 9.45
CA LYS A 1091 -46.94 50.55 9.15
C LYS A 1091 -47.55 50.52 7.73
N LYS A 1092 -48.04 49.28 7.42
CA LYS A 1092 -49.25 48.82 6.67
C LYS A 1092 -49.33 49.11 5.16
N GLY A 1093 -50.00 48.32 4.30
CA GLY A 1093 -50.88 47.13 4.37
C GLY A 1093 -50.83 46.39 3.00
N GLU A 1094 -51.29 45.13 2.90
CA GLU A 1094 -52.55 44.68 2.26
C GLU A 1094 -52.67 45.08 0.76
N SER A 1095 -53.04 44.26 -0.23
CA SER A 1095 -54.02 43.17 -0.30
C SER A 1095 -53.97 42.37 -1.62
N GLU A 1096 -54.59 41.18 -1.57
CA GLU A 1096 -55.17 40.26 -2.60
C GLU A 1096 -55.47 40.73 -4.04
N GLN A 1097 -55.40 39.77 -4.99
CA GLN A 1097 -56.47 39.35 -5.93
C GLN A 1097 -56.00 38.18 -6.83
N THR A 1098 -56.51 36.94 -6.66
CA THR A 1098 -57.58 36.22 -7.42
C THR A 1098 -57.26 35.76 -8.86
N GLU A 1099 -57.16 34.42 -9.00
CA GLU A 1099 -57.46 33.43 -10.09
C GLU A 1099 -58.17 33.85 -11.41
N PRO A 1100 -58.38 32.95 -12.42
CA PRO A 1100 -57.76 31.64 -12.79
C PRO A 1100 -57.45 31.50 -14.32
N TYR A 1101 -56.77 30.42 -14.76
CA TYR A 1101 -57.12 29.52 -15.90
C TYR A 1101 -55.93 28.68 -16.42
N THR A 1102 -56.14 27.36 -16.49
CA THR A 1102 -55.42 26.29 -17.24
C THR A 1102 -55.76 26.28 -18.75
N PRO A 1103 -55.31 25.32 -19.59
CA PRO A 1103 -53.94 24.80 -19.88
C PRO A 1103 -53.68 24.65 -21.41
N THR A 1104 -52.43 24.43 -21.88
CA THR A 1104 -52.17 23.62 -23.10
C THR A 1104 -50.70 23.18 -23.25
N SER A 1105 -50.53 21.86 -23.42
CA SER A 1105 -49.50 21.08 -24.16
C SER A 1105 -48.19 21.74 -24.66
N PHE A 1106 -47.04 21.19 -24.28
CA PHE A 1106 -46.35 20.08 -24.97
C PHE A 1106 -45.35 19.41 -24.02
#